data_AF-A0A2T6ZKG8-F1
#
_entry.id   AF-A0A2T6ZKG8-F1
#
_cell.length_a   1.000
_cell.length_b   1.000
_cell.length_c   1.000
_cell.angle_alpha   90.00
_cell.angle_beta   90.00
_cell.angle_gamma   90.00
#
_symmetry.space_group_name_H-M   'P 1'
#
loop_
_entity.id
_entity.type
_entity.pdbx_description
1 polymer ?
#
loop_
_entity_poly.entity_id
_entity_poly.type
_entity_poly.pdbx_seq_one_letter_code
_entity_poly.pdbx_strand_id
1 'polypeptide(L)'
;MGEAESNGVNHLAYPAEDFERFTIKEKRPNPIPAPASNPIIPAPQATMDSFRDVTAEFFEASAKLEIGQLIKDPYFTLLQAVGALEIMDPKMDSGMLQAEYESFDALQPRLPEEVVGIMDQLLCHEMAWHTGSALSQTLFTSLYIDRLLSSSPSTLAEATFQRPPGKKTDTPEAQLLENVLQPFCVGLIKCCSHVNHQILTEQIYEEEDFVTQVYGVNLFEGVKSEEIVALLDSSLSWLEGTGDLYSEEIHNAFKYRLLLRKSLVLVFSSETKEWSPETTEVWDTSLERVKKVEETYKVGRAVPAAFSISVQRKLASQVPPRAMVNYPFMDAISDLKKLCVEGKDILKILNFEGSTNLVNYFLSFMTRQPAPSPYIRSLLQSVFFGQVENPGKLSIKRLLYDDLKELCYPAAILLDPQNDLVEAPQDPRFKITKHMNWFIERAGKSFMELFRNICQNRSRLRRTLCHSILDWDSLQVEAEEVDSDLRQFTNEEAVMTPNGPSFAFPLSSWVYHYKLRQMEWIMLLGFELEVFQTHEFAGMYWYLQHYTRTRIGHIERMLQFANRPTSSPPLERRKEPRSNPEQVKTLSLLNFYLLEATGVQELAGAMISLFTALSRLNLLKKPPQSFSSDALRYEVRMKPFFTIGCPEVAPFEDFESLVGNPEIETSEFLEMASESATDARKNFDQLCRLDARTARVVLCEERYRTSMREMMRSCIGVGVATAVLSKALQEGKATPELLDVQIDRERYHPSFSAPKIVVKKR
;
A
#
# COMPACT_ATOMS: atom_id res chain seq x y z
N MET A 1 -62.54 4.31 19.24
CA MET A 1 -63.35 3.58 18.25
C MET A 1 -62.42 3.20 17.12
N GLY A 2 -62.23 1.89 16.88
CA GLY A 2 -61.45 1.32 15.78
C GLY A 2 -60.04 0.88 16.17
N GLU A 3 -59.89 -0.40 16.50
CA GLU A 3 -58.65 -1.12 16.81
C GLU A 3 -57.76 -1.26 15.55
N ALA A 4 -56.44 -1.15 15.72
CA ALA A 4 -55.45 -1.47 14.69
C ALA A 4 -54.71 -2.75 15.09
N GLU A 5 -54.90 -3.79 14.29
CA GLU A 5 -54.35 -5.13 14.45
C GLU A 5 -52.83 -5.15 14.26
N SER A 6 -52.16 -5.88 15.16
CA SER A 6 -50.77 -6.28 15.11
C SER A 6 -50.54 -7.32 14.01
N ASN A 7 -49.83 -6.96 12.94
CA ASN A 7 -49.23 -7.95 12.04
C ASN A 7 -47.77 -8.18 12.45
N GLY A 8 -47.55 -9.27 13.18
CA GLY A 8 -46.24 -9.79 13.51
C GLY A 8 -45.52 -10.25 12.24
N VAL A 9 -44.34 -9.66 12.00
CA VAL A 9 -43.38 -10.16 11.02
C VAL A 9 -42.61 -11.29 11.70
N ASN A 10 -42.85 -12.52 11.26
CA ASN A 10 -42.05 -13.67 11.62
C ASN A 10 -40.59 -13.44 11.16
N HIS A 11 -39.69 -13.16 12.10
CA HIS A 11 -38.26 -13.35 11.89
C HIS A 11 -38.00 -14.82 11.61
N LEU A 12 -37.84 -15.18 10.33
CA LEU A 12 -37.22 -16.44 9.95
C LEU A 12 -35.74 -16.36 10.37
N ALA A 13 -35.47 -16.86 11.58
CA ALA A 13 -34.13 -17.15 12.03
C ALA A 13 -33.51 -18.18 11.07
N TYR A 14 -32.59 -17.73 10.23
CA TYR A 14 -31.72 -18.63 9.48
C TYR A 14 -30.77 -19.31 10.47
N PRO A 15 -30.63 -20.65 10.43
CA PRO A 15 -29.75 -21.36 11.34
C PRO A 15 -28.30 -20.89 11.15
N ALA A 16 -27.61 -20.70 12.27
CA ALA A 16 -26.24 -20.16 12.37
C ALA A 16 -25.15 -20.98 11.63
N GLU A 17 -25.52 -22.08 10.97
CA GLU A 17 -24.60 -22.99 10.28
C GLU A 17 -24.29 -22.56 8.82
N ASP A 18 -25.04 -21.62 8.22
CA ASP A 18 -24.78 -21.16 6.84
C ASP A 18 -23.87 -19.90 6.73
N PHE A 19 -23.56 -19.22 7.85
CA PHE A 19 -22.63 -18.08 7.88
C PHE A 19 -21.15 -18.48 7.64
N GLU A 20 -20.79 -19.75 7.85
CA GLU A 20 -19.42 -20.24 7.60
C GLU A 20 -19.12 -20.48 6.12
N ARG A 21 -20.12 -20.60 5.24
CA ARG A 21 -19.91 -20.87 3.81
C ARG A 21 -19.64 -19.63 2.96
N PHE A 22 -19.99 -18.43 3.44
CA PHE A 22 -19.83 -17.17 2.69
C PHE A 22 -18.70 -16.27 3.22
N THR A 23 -18.07 -16.63 4.33
CA THR A 23 -16.79 -16.07 4.72
C THR A 23 -15.70 -16.84 4.01
N ILE A 24 -15.22 -16.33 2.86
CA ILE A 24 -13.80 -16.54 2.53
C ILE A 24 -13.04 -15.80 3.63
N LYS A 25 -12.89 -16.43 4.79
CA LYS A 25 -11.75 -16.19 5.65
C LYS A 25 -10.58 -16.53 4.72
N GLU A 26 -9.98 -15.50 4.12
CA GLU A 26 -8.54 -15.56 3.89
C GLU A 26 -7.98 -15.86 5.28
N LYS A 27 -7.82 -17.17 5.57
CA LYS A 27 -6.97 -17.60 6.67
C LYS A 27 -5.73 -16.75 6.46
N ARG A 28 -5.32 -16.02 7.51
CA ARG A 28 -3.91 -15.62 7.63
C ARG A 28 -3.12 -16.75 7.00
N PRO A 29 -2.25 -16.53 6.00
CA PRO A 29 -1.45 -17.62 5.49
C PRO A 29 -0.95 -18.32 6.73
N ASN A 30 -1.33 -19.59 6.90
CA ASN A 30 -0.73 -20.39 7.96
C ASN A 30 0.75 -20.09 7.80
N PRO A 31 1.48 -19.64 8.86
CA PRO A 31 2.91 -19.48 8.71
C PRO A 31 3.35 -20.79 8.08
N ILE A 32 3.80 -20.72 6.82
CA ILE A 32 4.41 -21.87 6.18
C ILE A 32 5.47 -22.20 7.21
N PRO A 33 5.41 -23.36 7.89
CA PRO A 33 6.44 -23.68 8.85
C PRO A 33 7.71 -23.50 8.06
N ALA A 34 8.59 -22.59 8.50
CA ALA A 34 9.91 -22.47 7.92
C ALA A 34 10.39 -23.91 7.75
N PRO A 35 10.72 -24.37 6.53
CA PRO A 35 10.97 -25.77 6.27
C PRO A 35 11.93 -26.19 7.37
N ALA A 36 11.45 -27.08 8.26
CA ALA A 36 12.15 -27.37 9.48
C ALA A 36 13.58 -27.68 9.07
N SER A 37 14.52 -26.89 9.57
CA SER A 37 15.96 -27.14 9.45
C SER A 37 16.31 -28.35 10.31
N ASN A 38 15.58 -29.44 10.14
CA ASN A 38 16.07 -30.74 10.50
C ASN A 38 17.33 -30.90 9.66
N PRO A 39 18.50 -31.08 10.29
CA PRO A 39 19.68 -31.48 9.53
C PRO A 39 19.26 -32.70 8.74
N ILE A 40 19.38 -32.62 7.42
CA ILE A 40 19.25 -33.79 6.55
C ILE A 40 20.37 -34.71 7.02
N ILE A 41 20.04 -35.63 7.94
CA ILE A 41 20.90 -36.76 8.23
C ILE A 41 21.08 -37.41 6.86
N PRO A 42 22.31 -37.50 6.32
CA PRO A 42 22.52 -38.15 5.05
C PRO A 42 21.94 -39.54 5.19
N ALA A 43 20.82 -39.81 4.50
CA ALA A 43 20.34 -41.17 4.37
C ALA A 43 21.53 -41.99 3.86
N PRO A 44 21.80 -43.18 4.42
CA PRO A 44 22.89 -44.01 3.94
C PRO A 44 22.76 -44.08 2.42
N GLN A 45 23.79 -43.67 1.69
CA GLN A 45 23.76 -43.65 0.23
C GLN A 45 23.41 -45.06 -0.24
N ALA A 46 22.17 -45.24 -0.69
CA ALA A 46 21.68 -46.48 -1.25
C ALA A 46 22.58 -46.80 -2.45
N THR A 47 23.32 -47.91 -2.37
CA THR A 47 24.13 -48.37 -3.50
C THR A 47 23.21 -48.77 -4.65
N MET A 48 23.64 -48.59 -5.90
CA MET A 48 22.83 -48.94 -7.09
C MET A 48 22.29 -50.39 -7.03
N ASP A 49 23.03 -51.30 -6.39
CA ASP A 49 22.64 -52.69 -6.16
C ASP A 49 21.38 -52.88 -5.28
N SER A 50 20.90 -51.81 -4.62
CA SER A 50 19.69 -51.81 -3.79
C SER A 50 18.41 -51.42 -4.53
N PHE A 51 18.49 -51.06 -5.80
CA PHE A 51 17.34 -50.70 -6.63
C PHE A 51 16.91 -51.86 -7.55
N ARG A 52 15.60 -52.09 -7.65
CA ARG A 52 15.00 -53.01 -8.63
C ARG A 52 14.36 -52.20 -9.75
N ASP A 53 14.70 -52.51 -11.00
CA ASP A 53 14.01 -51.94 -12.16
C ASP A 53 12.57 -52.47 -12.25
N VAL A 54 11.61 -51.56 -12.32
CA VAL A 54 10.16 -51.84 -12.43
C VAL A 54 9.55 -51.30 -13.73
N THR A 55 10.38 -50.88 -14.69
CA THR A 55 9.93 -50.21 -15.92
C THR A 55 8.93 -51.05 -16.73
N ALA A 56 9.26 -52.33 -16.97
CA ALA A 56 8.39 -53.23 -17.75
C ALA A 56 7.05 -53.49 -17.05
N GLU A 57 7.06 -53.71 -15.74
CA GLU A 57 5.86 -53.92 -14.92
C GLU A 57 4.95 -52.68 -14.93
N PHE A 58 5.55 -51.49 -14.90
CA PHE A 58 4.81 -50.23 -14.93
C PHE A 58 4.11 -50.02 -16.28
N PHE A 59 4.80 -50.22 -17.40
CA PHE A 59 4.19 -50.11 -18.74
C PHE A 59 3.07 -51.14 -18.96
N GLU A 60 3.23 -52.38 -18.49
CA GLU A 60 2.18 -53.40 -18.58
C GLU A 60 0.92 -53.01 -17.77
N ALA A 61 1.11 -52.42 -16.58
CA ALA A 61 0.00 -51.93 -15.76
C ALA A 61 -0.68 -50.71 -16.40
N SER A 62 0.09 -49.74 -16.89
CA SER A 62 -0.45 -48.54 -17.55
C SER A 62 -1.25 -48.86 -18.82
N ALA A 63 -0.86 -49.89 -19.57
CA ALA A 63 -1.57 -50.33 -20.78
C ALA A 63 -3.00 -50.87 -20.50
N LYS A 64 -3.32 -51.18 -19.23
CA LYS A 64 -4.65 -51.66 -18.81
C LYS A 64 -5.63 -50.51 -18.52
N LEU A 65 -5.19 -49.25 -18.57
CA LEU A 65 -6.03 -48.08 -18.33
C LEU A 65 -6.84 -47.68 -19.57
N GLU A 66 -8.11 -47.32 -19.36
CA GLU A 66 -8.97 -46.76 -20.40
C GLU A 66 -8.74 -45.26 -20.60
N ILE A 67 -9.13 -44.72 -21.77
CA ILE A 67 -9.05 -43.29 -22.05
C ILE A 67 -9.87 -42.51 -21.01
N GLY A 68 -9.24 -41.54 -20.35
CA GLY A 68 -9.85 -40.73 -19.30
C GLY A 68 -9.65 -41.28 -17.88
N GLN A 69 -9.07 -42.48 -17.71
CA GLN A 69 -8.68 -42.99 -16.40
C GLN A 69 -7.33 -42.43 -15.96
N LEU A 70 -7.23 -42.12 -14.66
CA LEU A 70 -6.01 -41.65 -14.02
C LEU A 70 -5.85 -42.36 -12.67
N ILE A 71 -4.72 -43.05 -12.49
CA ILE A 71 -4.33 -43.57 -11.17
C ILE A 71 -3.64 -42.45 -10.41
N LYS A 72 -4.22 -42.06 -9.28
CA LYS A 72 -3.66 -41.08 -8.35
C LYS A 72 -4.12 -41.42 -6.94
N ASP A 73 -3.49 -40.81 -5.95
CA ASP A 73 -4.01 -40.82 -4.59
C ASP A 73 -5.44 -40.20 -4.56
N PRO A 74 -6.39 -40.75 -3.77
CA PRO A 74 -7.74 -40.21 -3.68
C PRO A 74 -7.78 -38.73 -3.27
N TYR A 75 -6.86 -38.29 -2.42
CA TYR A 75 -6.77 -36.92 -1.90
C TYR A 75 -5.95 -35.97 -2.78
N PHE A 76 -5.15 -36.48 -3.72
CA PHE A 76 -4.46 -35.63 -4.69
C PHE A 76 -5.45 -35.02 -5.69
N THR A 77 -5.46 -33.70 -5.84
CA THR A 77 -6.37 -33.00 -6.77
C THR A 77 -5.65 -32.64 -8.06
N LEU A 78 -6.35 -32.70 -9.20
CA LEU A 78 -5.76 -32.27 -10.48
C LEU A 78 -5.39 -30.79 -10.52
N LEU A 79 -6.01 -29.96 -9.67
CA LEU A 79 -5.62 -28.56 -9.52
C LEU A 79 -4.19 -28.42 -8.98
N GLN A 80 -3.76 -29.31 -8.09
CA GLN A 80 -2.38 -29.34 -7.59
C GLN A 80 -1.36 -29.70 -8.68
N ALA A 81 -1.79 -30.45 -9.70
CA ALA A 81 -0.93 -30.82 -10.83
C ALA A 81 -0.70 -29.67 -11.82
N VAL A 82 -1.51 -28.60 -11.80
CA VAL A 82 -1.39 -27.48 -12.75
C VAL A 82 -0.07 -26.72 -12.61
N GLY A 83 0.55 -26.75 -11.43
CA GLY A 83 1.86 -26.15 -11.16
C GLY A 83 3.05 -27.08 -11.39
N ALA A 84 2.85 -28.30 -11.92
CA ALA A 84 3.93 -29.25 -12.13
C ALA A 84 4.90 -28.79 -13.24
N LEU A 85 6.19 -29.05 -13.04
CA LEU A 85 7.21 -28.88 -14.08
C LEU A 85 7.25 -30.11 -14.98
N GLU A 86 7.54 -29.89 -16.26
CA GLU A 86 7.70 -30.93 -17.26
C GLU A 86 9.19 -31.08 -17.62
N ILE A 87 9.76 -32.25 -17.33
CA ILE A 87 11.17 -32.55 -17.63
C ILE A 87 11.32 -32.71 -19.15
N MET A 88 12.46 -32.25 -19.70
CA MET A 88 12.75 -32.18 -21.14
C MET A 88 11.93 -31.15 -21.93
N ASP A 89 11.01 -30.40 -21.31
CA ASP A 89 10.39 -29.25 -21.96
C ASP A 89 11.35 -28.04 -21.86
N PRO A 90 11.78 -27.43 -22.99
CA PRO A 90 12.75 -26.34 -22.98
C PRO A 90 12.32 -25.07 -22.22
N LYS A 91 11.02 -24.88 -21.97
CA LYS A 91 10.48 -23.73 -21.25
C LYS A 91 10.25 -24.04 -19.77
N MET A 92 9.96 -25.29 -19.41
CA MET A 92 9.63 -25.70 -18.03
C MET A 92 10.84 -26.26 -17.28
N ASP A 93 11.78 -26.88 -17.98
CA ASP A 93 12.94 -27.57 -17.40
C ASP A 93 14.19 -26.68 -17.40
N SER A 94 14.59 -26.20 -16.23
CA SER A 94 15.85 -25.46 -16.07
C SER A 94 17.06 -26.34 -16.41
N GLY A 95 16.96 -27.66 -16.24
CA GLY A 95 17.96 -28.66 -16.61
C GLY A 95 18.25 -28.75 -18.11
N MET A 96 17.48 -28.06 -18.96
CA MET A 96 17.75 -27.93 -20.40
C MET A 96 18.63 -26.73 -20.77
N LEU A 97 18.90 -25.80 -19.84
CA LEU A 97 19.77 -24.64 -20.09
C LEU A 97 21.24 -25.05 -20.22
N GLN A 98 22.03 -24.38 -21.06
CA GLN A 98 23.47 -24.66 -21.10
C GLN A 98 24.16 -24.24 -19.78
N ALA A 99 24.99 -25.09 -19.20
CA ALA A 99 25.65 -24.87 -17.90
C ALA A 99 26.88 -23.94 -18.00
N GLU A 100 26.69 -22.72 -18.49
CA GLU A 100 27.77 -21.73 -18.73
C GLU A 100 28.60 -21.43 -17.47
N TYR A 101 27.99 -21.53 -16.29
CA TYR A 101 28.67 -21.32 -15.01
C TYR A 101 29.87 -22.24 -14.76
N GLU A 102 29.92 -23.45 -15.34
CA GLU A 102 30.99 -24.43 -15.08
C GLU A 102 32.34 -23.93 -15.58
N SER A 103 32.34 -23.30 -16.75
CA SER A 103 33.53 -22.75 -17.41
C SER A 103 33.95 -21.36 -16.89
N PHE A 104 33.18 -20.75 -15.99
CA PHE A 104 33.44 -19.38 -15.53
C PHE A 104 34.58 -19.31 -14.50
N ASP A 105 35.62 -18.54 -14.81
CA ASP A 105 36.74 -18.22 -13.91
C ASP A 105 36.56 -16.80 -13.35
N ALA A 106 36.14 -16.70 -12.09
CA ALA A 106 35.89 -15.42 -11.41
C ALA A 106 37.17 -14.59 -11.19
N LEU A 107 38.35 -15.21 -11.25
CA LEU A 107 39.64 -14.53 -11.11
C LEU A 107 40.34 -14.31 -12.46
N GLN A 108 39.63 -14.54 -13.57
CA GLN A 108 40.12 -14.16 -14.89
C GLN A 108 40.41 -12.65 -14.91
N PRO A 109 41.62 -12.21 -15.33
CA PRO A 109 41.95 -10.79 -15.42
C PRO A 109 40.90 -9.98 -16.20
N ARG A 110 40.47 -8.87 -15.61
CA ARG A 110 39.51 -7.91 -16.18
C ARG A 110 40.12 -6.52 -16.25
N LEU A 111 39.69 -5.74 -17.23
CA LEU A 111 40.01 -4.32 -17.25
C LEU A 111 39.32 -3.61 -16.08
N PRO A 112 39.90 -2.54 -15.51
CA PRO A 112 39.24 -1.79 -14.45
C PRO A 112 37.84 -1.28 -14.84
N GLU A 113 37.68 -0.81 -16.08
CA GLU A 113 36.41 -0.35 -16.64
C GLU A 113 35.37 -1.48 -16.70
N GLU A 114 35.81 -2.71 -16.96
CA GLU A 114 34.95 -3.89 -16.95
C GLU A 114 34.45 -4.22 -15.53
N VAL A 115 35.31 -4.09 -14.52
CA VAL A 115 34.92 -4.27 -13.11
C VAL A 115 33.89 -3.22 -12.69
N VAL A 116 34.09 -1.95 -13.09
CA VAL A 116 33.11 -0.88 -12.88
C VAL A 116 31.77 -1.23 -13.54
N GLY A 117 31.79 -1.70 -14.80
CA GLY A 117 30.59 -2.09 -15.52
C GLY A 117 29.85 -3.29 -14.89
N ILE A 118 30.57 -4.23 -14.28
CA ILE A 118 29.96 -5.34 -13.53
C ILE A 118 29.25 -4.82 -12.27
N MET A 119 29.89 -3.91 -11.51
CA MET A 119 29.28 -3.29 -10.33
C MET A 119 28.01 -2.51 -10.68
N ASP A 120 28.02 -1.80 -11.82
CA ASP A 120 26.87 -1.03 -12.31
C ASP A 120 25.72 -1.95 -12.73
N GLN A 121 26.00 -3.05 -13.45
CA GLN A 121 24.97 -4.03 -13.82
C GLN A 121 24.37 -4.74 -12.59
N LEU A 122 25.20 -5.02 -11.57
CA LEU A 122 24.72 -5.57 -10.30
C LEU A 122 23.79 -4.60 -9.57
N LEU A 123 24.09 -3.29 -9.60
CA LEU A 123 23.19 -2.26 -9.06
C LEU A 123 21.86 -2.23 -9.82
N CYS A 124 21.88 -2.36 -11.15
CA CYS A 124 20.66 -2.48 -11.95
C CYS A 124 19.82 -3.70 -11.56
N HIS A 125 20.46 -4.86 -11.36
CA HIS A 125 19.78 -6.07 -10.92
C HIS A 125 19.23 -5.97 -9.49
N GLU A 126 19.95 -5.29 -8.58
CA GLU A 126 19.44 -4.98 -7.24
C GLU A 126 18.17 -4.13 -7.33
N MET A 127 18.18 -3.05 -8.11
CA MET A 127 17.01 -2.18 -8.26
C MET A 127 15.85 -2.89 -8.98
N ALA A 128 16.13 -3.74 -9.96
CA ALA A 128 15.12 -4.59 -10.59
C ALA A 128 14.44 -5.54 -9.60
N TRP A 129 15.18 -6.05 -8.61
CA TRP A 129 14.61 -6.85 -7.51
C TRP A 129 13.76 -5.97 -6.57
N HIS A 130 14.24 -4.76 -6.23
CA HIS A 130 13.46 -3.79 -5.46
C HIS A 130 12.12 -3.38 -6.11
N THR A 131 12.01 -3.49 -7.43
CA THR A 131 10.77 -3.22 -8.18
C THR A 131 9.90 -4.47 -8.43
N GLY A 132 10.24 -5.62 -7.84
CA GLY A 132 9.39 -6.82 -7.80
C GLY A 132 9.85 -7.99 -8.67
N SER A 133 10.98 -7.89 -9.38
CA SER A 133 11.54 -9.04 -10.12
C SER A 133 12.09 -10.08 -9.16
N ALA A 134 12.12 -11.37 -9.54
CA ALA A 134 12.71 -12.42 -8.71
C ALA A 134 14.25 -12.39 -8.71
N LEU A 135 14.90 -12.77 -7.60
CA LEU A 135 16.37 -12.89 -7.51
C LEU A 135 16.97 -13.79 -8.60
N SER A 136 16.25 -14.87 -8.98
CA SER A 136 16.63 -15.79 -10.07
C SER A 136 16.74 -15.12 -11.45
N GLN A 137 16.06 -13.99 -11.66
CA GLN A 137 16.07 -13.22 -12.89
C GLN A 137 17.01 -12.00 -12.84
N THR A 138 17.51 -11.67 -11.64
CA THR A 138 18.32 -10.47 -11.39
C THR A 138 19.68 -10.85 -10.83
N LEU A 139 19.91 -10.72 -9.52
CA LEU A 139 21.20 -10.88 -8.86
C LEU A 139 21.75 -12.30 -8.97
N PHE A 140 20.90 -13.33 -8.91
CA PHE A 140 21.33 -14.72 -9.07
C PHE A 140 21.59 -15.11 -10.53
N THR A 141 21.58 -14.15 -11.46
CA THR A 141 22.18 -14.38 -12.78
C THR A 141 23.67 -14.04 -12.80
N SER A 142 24.20 -13.33 -11.80
CA SER A 142 25.63 -13.01 -11.74
C SER A 142 26.47 -14.26 -11.43
N LEU A 143 27.40 -14.58 -12.32
CA LEU A 143 28.34 -15.68 -12.13
C LEU A 143 29.34 -15.39 -11.00
N TYR A 144 29.60 -14.11 -10.70
CA TYR A 144 30.40 -13.73 -9.52
C TYR A 144 29.66 -14.03 -8.21
N ILE A 145 28.36 -13.71 -8.14
CA ILE A 145 27.53 -14.02 -6.96
C ILE A 145 27.37 -15.55 -6.81
N ASP A 146 27.12 -16.28 -7.90
CA ASP A 146 27.09 -17.75 -7.89
C ASP A 146 28.37 -18.34 -7.30
N ARG A 147 29.55 -17.83 -7.70
CA ARG A 147 30.84 -18.33 -7.19
C ARG A 147 31.00 -18.08 -5.70
N LEU A 148 30.63 -16.89 -5.20
CA LEU A 148 30.68 -16.57 -3.77
C LEU A 148 29.75 -17.47 -2.95
N LEU A 149 28.56 -17.77 -3.48
CA LEU A 149 27.52 -18.48 -2.74
C LEU A 149 27.55 -20.00 -2.94
N SER A 150 28.28 -20.50 -3.93
CA SER A 150 28.33 -21.93 -4.30
C SER A 150 28.76 -22.88 -3.17
N SER A 151 29.59 -22.41 -2.24
CA SER A 151 30.01 -23.18 -1.05
C SER A 151 29.07 -23.01 0.16
N SER A 152 27.97 -22.25 0.02
CA SER A 152 27.10 -21.86 1.12
C SER A 152 27.88 -21.30 2.32
N PRO A 153 28.71 -20.26 2.10
CA PRO A 153 29.61 -19.72 3.12
C PRO A 153 28.84 -19.29 4.37
N SER A 154 29.32 -19.77 5.53
CA SER A 154 28.80 -19.42 6.85
C SER A 154 29.58 -18.26 7.49
N THR A 155 30.80 -18.02 7.03
CA THR A 155 31.69 -16.97 7.50
C THR A 155 32.19 -16.10 6.37
N LEU A 156 32.66 -14.89 6.69
CA LEU A 156 33.24 -13.97 5.71
C LEU A 156 34.50 -14.53 5.03
N ALA A 157 35.28 -15.34 5.76
CA ALA A 157 36.51 -15.95 5.25
C ALA A 157 36.24 -17.01 4.16
N GLU A 158 35.06 -17.64 4.19
CA GLU A 158 34.63 -18.62 3.18
C GLU A 158 34.08 -17.95 1.91
N ALA A 159 33.65 -16.68 2.01
CA ALA A 159 33.05 -15.91 0.93
C ALA A 159 34.09 -15.38 -0.07
N THR A 160 34.73 -16.29 -0.81
CA THR A 160 35.81 -15.97 -1.75
C THR A 160 35.47 -16.39 -3.18
N PHE A 161 36.05 -15.69 -4.16
CA PHE A 161 36.11 -16.19 -5.53
C PHE A 161 37.04 -17.41 -5.58
N GLN A 162 36.48 -18.60 -5.33
CA GLN A 162 37.19 -19.87 -5.23
C GLN A 162 38.33 -20.00 -6.25
N ARG A 163 39.57 -20.18 -5.78
CA ARG A 163 40.76 -20.27 -6.64
C ARG A 163 40.81 -21.63 -7.36
N PRO A 164 41.01 -21.66 -8.69
CA PRO A 164 41.32 -22.91 -9.38
C PRO A 164 42.64 -23.49 -8.84
N PRO A 165 42.71 -24.79 -8.52
CA PRO A 165 43.94 -25.40 -8.04
C PRO A 165 45.07 -25.27 -9.08
N GLY A 166 46.21 -24.71 -8.66
CA GLY A 166 47.44 -24.66 -9.48
C GLY A 166 47.74 -23.36 -10.23
N LYS A 167 46.89 -22.33 -10.17
CA LYS A 167 47.19 -20.99 -10.74
C LYS A 167 47.66 -20.01 -9.65
N LYS A 168 48.84 -19.42 -9.82
CA LYS A 168 49.27 -18.22 -9.07
C LYS A 168 48.73 -16.99 -9.79
N THR A 169 47.64 -16.42 -9.31
CA THR A 169 47.03 -15.18 -9.82
C THR A 169 47.27 -14.05 -8.82
N ASP A 170 48.54 -13.68 -8.62
CA ASP A 170 48.91 -12.46 -7.89
C ASP A 170 49.20 -11.34 -8.91
N THR A 171 48.26 -11.14 -9.84
CA THR A 171 48.33 -10.04 -10.81
C THR A 171 47.52 -8.85 -10.30
N PRO A 172 47.86 -7.61 -10.69
CA PRO A 172 47.10 -6.42 -10.28
C PRO A 172 45.59 -6.53 -10.60
N GLU A 173 45.23 -7.17 -11.72
CA GLU A 173 43.84 -7.39 -12.14
C GLU A 173 43.12 -8.40 -11.25
N ALA A 174 43.80 -9.47 -10.84
CA ALA A 174 43.24 -10.43 -9.89
C ALA A 174 43.06 -9.81 -8.50
N GLN A 175 44.02 -8.99 -8.07
CA GLN A 175 43.92 -8.22 -6.83
C GLN A 175 42.76 -7.22 -6.88
N LEU A 176 42.46 -6.62 -8.03
CA LEU A 176 41.29 -5.74 -8.19
C LEU A 176 39.98 -6.51 -7.98
N LEU A 177 39.87 -7.74 -8.51
CA LEU A 177 38.69 -8.59 -8.30
C LEU A 177 38.53 -9.00 -6.83
N GLU A 178 39.63 -9.42 -6.18
CA GLU A 178 39.62 -9.86 -4.78
C GLU A 178 39.44 -8.71 -3.78
N ASN A 179 40.04 -7.53 -4.02
CA ASN A 179 40.05 -6.41 -3.07
C ASN A 179 38.98 -5.34 -3.36
N VAL A 180 38.29 -5.37 -4.50
CA VAL A 180 37.23 -4.40 -4.84
C VAL A 180 35.91 -5.10 -5.18
N LEU A 181 35.90 -5.97 -6.19
CA LEU A 181 34.65 -6.57 -6.67
C LEU A 181 34.04 -7.54 -5.65
N GLN A 182 34.84 -8.41 -5.05
CA GLN A 182 34.37 -9.37 -4.04
C GLN A 182 33.77 -8.65 -2.82
N PRO A 183 34.46 -7.72 -2.14
CA PRO A 183 33.89 -6.91 -1.06
C PRO A 183 32.58 -6.21 -1.43
N PHE A 184 32.51 -5.62 -2.63
CA PHE A 184 31.28 -5.01 -3.13
C PHE A 184 30.15 -6.03 -3.25
N CYS A 185 30.41 -7.21 -3.83
CA CYS A 185 29.42 -8.28 -3.99
C CYS A 185 28.95 -8.82 -2.63
N VAL A 186 29.85 -9.00 -1.67
CA VAL A 186 29.50 -9.44 -0.31
C VAL A 186 28.62 -8.39 0.38
N GLY A 187 28.97 -7.11 0.29
CA GLY A 187 28.13 -6.03 0.78
C GLY A 187 26.74 -6.02 0.14
N LEU A 188 26.67 -6.25 -1.17
CA LEU A 188 25.41 -6.30 -1.92
C LEU A 188 24.52 -7.45 -1.47
N ILE A 189 25.08 -8.65 -1.30
CA ILE A 189 24.35 -9.82 -0.80
C ILE A 189 23.81 -9.54 0.61
N LYS A 190 24.61 -8.89 1.48
CA LYS A 190 24.16 -8.51 2.82
C LYS A 190 23.04 -7.46 2.80
N CYS A 191 23.10 -6.47 1.89
CA CYS A 191 21.99 -5.55 1.65
C CYS A 191 20.71 -6.31 1.29
N CYS A 192 20.80 -7.31 0.41
CA CYS A 192 19.65 -8.13 0.02
C CYS A 192 19.09 -8.92 1.20
N SER A 193 19.93 -9.48 2.07
CA SER A 193 19.48 -10.14 3.30
C SER A 193 18.65 -9.19 4.19
N HIS A 194 19.14 -7.98 4.43
CA HIS A 194 18.44 -6.99 5.26
C HIS A 194 17.12 -6.53 4.64
N VAL A 195 17.13 -6.22 3.34
CA VAL A 195 15.90 -5.83 2.61
C VAL A 195 14.88 -6.97 2.64
N ASN A 196 15.31 -8.21 2.40
CA ASN A 196 14.40 -9.36 2.42
C ASN A 196 13.80 -9.58 3.82
N HIS A 197 14.63 -9.48 4.87
CA HIS A 197 14.17 -9.56 6.25
C HIS A 197 13.14 -8.46 6.57
N GLN A 198 13.42 -7.22 6.20
CA GLN A 198 12.51 -6.08 6.39
C GLN A 198 11.18 -6.25 5.64
N ILE A 199 11.18 -6.83 4.44
CA ILE A 199 9.92 -7.13 3.73
C ILE A 199 9.12 -8.20 4.48
N LEU A 200 9.79 -9.25 4.96
CA LEU A 200 9.15 -10.38 5.66
C LEU A 200 8.60 -10.03 7.05
N THR A 201 9.09 -8.96 7.69
CA THR A 201 8.60 -8.52 9.01
C THR A 201 7.27 -7.78 8.96
N GLU A 202 6.88 -7.23 7.80
CA GLU A 202 5.70 -6.40 7.65
C GLU A 202 4.69 -6.98 6.65
N GLN A 203 3.49 -6.42 6.61
CA GLN A 203 2.47 -6.86 5.65
C GLN A 203 2.78 -6.32 4.25
N ILE A 204 3.48 -7.12 3.45
CA ILE A 204 3.71 -6.91 2.01
C ILE A 204 3.37 -8.22 1.29
N TYR A 205 2.70 -8.16 0.13
CA TYR A 205 2.23 -9.37 -0.55
C TYR A 205 3.33 -9.99 -1.43
N GLU A 206 3.70 -11.23 -1.12
CA GLU A 206 4.66 -12.03 -1.89
C GLU A 206 4.14 -12.31 -3.31
N GLU A 207 5.06 -12.29 -4.28
CA GLU A 207 4.83 -12.47 -5.74
C GLU A 207 3.87 -11.46 -6.39
N GLU A 208 3.40 -10.45 -5.64
CA GLU A 208 2.63 -9.33 -6.16
C GLU A 208 3.36 -8.00 -5.98
N ASP A 209 3.73 -7.67 -4.74
CA ASP A 209 4.49 -6.46 -4.44
C ASP A 209 6.00 -6.73 -4.55
N PHE A 210 6.45 -7.91 -4.11
CA PHE A 210 7.86 -8.26 -3.98
C PHE A 210 8.08 -9.77 -4.02
N VAL A 211 9.23 -10.23 -4.52
CA VAL A 211 9.58 -11.66 -4.51
C VAL A 211 10.66 -11.90 -3.46
N THR A 212 10.26 -12.53 -2.34
CA THR A 212 11.13 -12.81 -1.18
C THR A 212 11.92 -14.11 -1.31
N GLN A 213 11.66 -14.90 -2.37
CA GLN A 213 12.26 -16.21 -2.55
C GLN A 213 13.78 -16.15 -2.80
N VAL A 214 14.54 -16.80 -1.92
CA VAL A 214 16.02 -16.89 -1.97
C VAL A 214 16.53 -18.25 -2.45
N TYR A 215 15.63 -19.19 -2.81
CA TYR A 215 15.96 -20.46 -3.44
C TYR A 215 16.92 -21.36 -2.64
N GLY A 216 16.86 -21.29 -1.31
CA GLY A 216 17.73 -22.05 -0.41
C GLY A 216 19.17 -21.52 -0.33
N VAL A 217 19.44 -20.32 -0.86
CA VAL A 217 20.76 -19.69 -0.84
C VAL A 217 20.92 -18.85 0.44
N ASN A 218 22.04 -19.03 1.14
CA ASN A 218 22.38 -18.24 2.33
C ASN A 218 22.89 -16.84 1.93
N LEU A 219 22.17 -15.78 2.34
CA LEU A 219 22.53 -14.38 2.04
C LEU A 219 23.42 -13.74 3.13
N PHE A 220 24.28 -14.52 3.78
CA PHE A 220 25.12 -14.09 4.92
C PHE A 220 24.33 -13.66 6.15
N GLU A 221 23.27 -14.39 6.48
CA GLU A 221 22.42 -14.08 7.64
C GLU A 221 23.21 -14.08 8.96
N GLY A 222 24.16 -15.02 9.11
CA GLY A 222 25.00 -15.17 10.30
C GLY A 222 26.18 -14.20 10.43
N VAL A 223 26.51 -13.44 9.37
CA VAL A 223 27.63 -12.48 9.38
C VAL A 223 27.12 -11.11 9.84
N LYS A 224 27.84 -10.46 10.75
CA LYS A 224 27.43 -9.15 11.27
C LYS A 224 27.68 -8.03 10.27
N SER A 225 26.82 -7.00 10.30
CA SER A 225 26.93 -5.86 9.39
C SER A 225 28.24 -5.10 9.58
N GLU A 226 28.76 -5.02 10.81
CA GLU A 226 30.02 -4.34 11.13
C GLU A 226 31.23 -5.01 10.47
N GLU A 227 31.21 -6.34 10.34
CA GLU A 227 32.26 -7.11 9.66
C GLU A 227 32.29 -6.78 8.16
N ILE A 228 31.11 -6.65 7.55
CA ILE A 228 30.97 -6.26 6.14
C ILE A 228 31.42 -4.81 5.92
N VAL A 229 31.08 -3.90 6.85
CA VAL A 229 31.55 -2.51 6.80
C VAL A 229 33.08 -2.45 6.91
N ALA A 230 33.69 -3.23 7.82
CA ALA A 230 35.14 -3.30 7.96
C ALA A 230 35.83 -3.86 6.70
N LEU A 231 35.20 -4.83 6.01
CA LEU A 231 35.70 -5.34 4.72
C LEU A 231 35.68 -4.26 3.63
N LEU A 232 34.60 -3.49 3.54
CA LEU A 232 34.48 -2.37 2.58
C LEU A 232 35.47 -1.25 2.89
N ASP A 233 35.72 -0.96 4.17
CA ASP A 233 36.75 0.00 4.59
C ASP A 233 38.16 -0.48 4.23
N SER A 234 38.44 -1.77 4.43
CA SER A 234 39.71 -2.37 4.01
C SER A 234 39.91 -2.26 2.49
N SER A 235 38.83 -2.40 1.71
CA SER A 235 38.83 -2.24 0.25
C SER A 235 39.12 -0.79 -0.16
N LEU A 236 38.53 0.18 0.54
CA LEU A 236 38.79 1.60 0.32
C LEU A 236 40.23 1.98 0.67
N SER A 237 40.76 1.51 1.79
CA SER A 237 42.16 1.72 2.17
C SER A 237 43.14 1.06 1.20
N TRP A 238 42.82 -0.15 0.71
CA TRP A 238 43.60 -0.81 -0.33
C TRP A 238 43.63 0.03 -1.61
N LEU A 239 42.46 0.53 -2.04
CA LEU A 239 42.34 1.37 -3.23
C LEU A 239 43.15 2.67 -3.10
N GLU A 240 43.17 3.30 -1.93
CA GLU A 240 44.03 4.47 -1.65
C GLU A 240 45.53 4.11 -1.70
N GLY A 241 45.90 2.91 -1.25
CA GLY A 241 47.27 2.41 -1.29
C GLY A 241 47.79 2.04 -2.68
N THR A 242 46.94 1.98 -3.71
CA THR A 242 47.35 1.65 -5.09
C THR A 242 48.08 2.79 -5.81
N GLY A 243 48.10 4.00 -5.25
CA GLY A 243 48.81 5.15 -5.81
C GLY A 243 48.34 5.50 -7.23
N ASP A 244 49.28 5.76 -8.14
CA ASP A 244 49.00 6.15 -9.54
C ASP A 244 48.77 4.95 -10.47
N LEU A 245 48.48 3.75 -9.93
CA LEU A 245 48.27 2.54 -10.74
C LEU A 245 47.03 2.67 -11.66
N TYR A 246 46.03 3.43 -11.24
CA TYR A 246 44.79 3.69 -11.97
C TYR A 246 44.62 5.19 -12.22
N SER A 247 43.91 5.54 -13.30
CA SER A 247 43.53 6.95 -13.53
C SER A 247 42.62 7.46 -12.41
N GLU A 248 42.61 8.77 -12.20
CA GLU A 248 41.75 9.42 -11.20
C GLU A 248 40.25 9.10 -11.44
N GLU A 249 39.83 9.02 -12.71
CA GLU A 249 38.46 8.67 -13.08
C GLU A 249 38.08 7.25 -12.64
N ILE A 250 38.97 6.26 -12.85
CA ILE A 250 38.76 4.87 -12.44
C ILE A 250 38.79 4.73 -10.92
N HIS A 251 39.74 5.41 -10.26
CA HIS A 251 39.85 5.41 -8.80
C HIS A 251 38.57 5.94 -8.15
N ASN A 252 38.09 7.10 -8.63
CA ASN A 252 36.83 7.69 -8.17
C ASN A 252 35.62 6.78 -8.46
N ALA A 253 35.58 6.13 -9.63
CA ALA A 253 34.51 5.20 -9.97
C ALA A 253 34.40 4.04 -8.96
N PHE A 254 35.50 3.39 -8.61
CA PHE A 254 35.51 2.33 -7.59
C PHE A 254 35.16 2.87 -6.20
N LYS A 255 35.80 3.98 -5.81
CA LYS A 255 35.60 4.62 -4.52
C LYS A 255 34.12 4.93 -4.27
N TYR A 256 33.43 5.55 -5.23
CA TYR A 256 32.03 5.94 -5.04
C TYR A 256 31.07 4.74 -4.97
N ARG A 257 31.35 3.65 -5.68
CA ARG A 257 30.54 2.43 -5.62
C ARG A 257 30.75 1.67 -4.31
N LEU A 258 31.98 1.60 -3.81
CA LEU A 258 32.30 1.04 -2.49
C LEU A 258 31.68 1.88 -1.35
N LEU A 259 31.79 3.22 -1.44
CA LEU A 259 31.19 4.13 -0.46
C LEU A 259 29.66 4.05 -0.47
N LEU A 260 29.03 3.97 -1.64
CA LEU A 260 27.59 3.74 -1.76
C LEU A 260 27.21 2.40 -1.13
N ARG A 261 27.96 1.33 -1.41
CA ARG A 261 27.66 0.01 -0.83
C ARG A 261 27.75 0.04 0.69
N LYS A 262 28.80 0.67 1.24
CA LYS A 262 28.97 0.85 2.68
C LYS A 262 27.79 1.62 3.29
N SER A 263 27.36 2.72 2.66
CA SER A 263 26.24 3.51 3.18
C SER A 263 24.91 2.73 3.14
N LEU A 264 24.66 1.96 2.09
CA LEU A 264 23.46 1.11 2.00
C LEU A 264 23.46 -0.02 3.03
N VAL A 265 24.60 -0.68 3.30
CA VAL A 265 24.69 -1.69 4.36
C VAL A 265 24.30 -1.08 5.71
N LEU A 266 24.86 0.09 6.04
CA LEU A 266 24.55 0.79 7.30
C LEU A 266 23.07 1.13 7.40
N VAL A 267 22.50 1.77 6.36
CA VAL A 267 21.08 2.15 6.32
C VAL A 267 20.16 0.94 6.48
N PHE A 268 20.39 -0.14 5.74
CA PHE A 268 19.51 -1.31 5.75
C PHE A 268 19.67 -2.16 7.03
N SER A 269 20.83 -2.09 7.69
CA SER A 269 21.05 -2.76 8.97
C SER A 269 20.55 -2.00 10.19
N SER A 270 20.11 -0.74 10.02
CA SER A 270 19.77 0.14 11.13
C SER A 270 18.45 -0.28 11.80
N GLU A 271 18.41 -0.23 13.13
CA GLU A 271 17.19 -0.55 13.88
C GLU A 271 16.17 0.60 13.79
N THR A 272 15.08 0.38 13.06
CA THR A 272 14.03 1.39 12.82
C THR A 272 13.38 1.91 14.11
N LYS A 273 13.38 1.13 15.20
CA LYS A 273 12.85 1.52 16.51
C LYS A 273 13.69 2.62 17.19
N GLU A 274 14.97 2.69 16.85
CA GLU A 274 15.92 3.67 17.39
C GLU A 274 15.92 4.97 16.60
N TRP A 275 15.31 5.01 15.42
CA TRP A 275 15.29 6.20 14.58
C TRP A 275 14.58 7.37 15.26
N SER A 276 15.14 8.54 15.00
CA SER A 276 14.64 9.83 15.44
C SER A 276 14.45 10.76 14.22
N PRO A 277 13.76 11.89 14.38
CA PRO A 277 13.65 12.89 13.32
C PRO A 277 15.01 13.37 12.78
N GLU A 278 16.07 13.27 13.56
CA GLU A 278 17.43 13.68 13.23
C GLU A 278 18.24 12.60 12.50
N THR A 279 17.73 11.36 12.39
CA THR A 279 18.41 10.24 11.69
C THR A 279 18.38 10.41 10.15
N THR A 280 18.52 11.63 9.64
CA THR A 280 18.50 11.92 8.20
C THR A 280 19.87 11.75 7.55
N GLU A 281 20.95 11.85 8.33
CA GLU A 281 22.34 11.85 7.84
C GLU A 281 22.68 10.60 7.02
N VAL A 282 22.20 9.42 7.44
CA VAL A 282 22.46 8.15 6.74
C VAL A 282 21.82 8.11 5.34
N TRP A 283 20.65 8.73 5.20
CA TRP A 283 19.94 8.85 3.93
C TRP A 283 20.54 9.94 3.03
N ASP A 284 20.89 11.09 3.61
CA ASP A 284 21.54 12.20 2.90
C ASP A 284 22.91 11.77 2.36
N THR A 285 23.70 11.07 3.19
CA THR A 285 24.98 10.49 2.79
C THR A 285 24.79 9.52 1.63
N SER A 286 23.83 8.58 1.74
CA SER A 286 23.56 7.62 0.68
C SER A 286 23.16 8.31 -0.62
N LEU A 287 22.25 9.30 -0.56
CA LEU A 287 21.83 10.10 -1.71
C LEU A 287 23.01 10.83 -2.39
N GLU A 288 23.93 11.39 -1.61
CA GLU A 288 25.15 11.99 -2.16
C GLU A 288 26.01 10.95 -2.88
N ARG A 289 26.20 9.75 -2.29
CA ARG A 289 26.95 8.66 -2.93
C ARG A 289 26.30 8.21 -4.24
N VAL A 290 24.97 8.11 -4.32
CA VAL A 290 24.26 7.78 -5.57
C VAL A 290 24.56 8.80 -6.67
N LYS A 291 24.55 10.10 -6.35
CA LYS A 291 24.89 11.16 -7.32
C LYS A 291 26.34 11.02 -7.82
N LYS A 292 27.27 10.65 -6.95
CA LYS A 292 28.67 10.41 -7.33
C LYS A 292 28.86 9.16 -8.21
N VAL A 293 28.07 8.12 -8.00
CA VAL A 293 28.05 6.95 -8.89
C VAL A 293 27.49 7.32 -10.27
N GLU A 294 26.43 8.12 -10.33
CA GLU A 294 25.88 8.63 -11.60
C GLU A 294 26.90 9.47 -12.37
N GLU A 295 27.62 10.38 -11.71
CA GLU A 295 28.67 11.22 -12.33
C GLU A 295 29.78 10.37 -12.98
N THR A 296 30.11 9.22 -12.39
CA THR A 296 31.21 8.34 -12.83
C THR A 296 30.75 7.11 -13.63
N TYR A 297 29.48 7.03 -14.02
CA TYR A 297 28.94 5.89 -14.76
C TYR A 297 29.63 5.63 -16.11
N LYS A 298 30.05 6.69 -16.81
CA LYS A 298 30.64 6.60 -18.16
C LYS A 298 31.95 5.80 -18.23
N VAL A 299 32.60 5.58 -17.09
CA VAL A 299 33.81 4.77 -16.96
C VAL A 299 33.50 3.28 -17.17
N GLY A 300 32.29 2.83 -16.84
CA GLY A 300 31.90 1.43 -16.89
C GLY A 300 31.84 0.86 -18.30
N ARG A 301 32.40 -0.35 -18.47
CA ARG A 301 32.29 -1.15 -19.69
C ARG A 301 31.50 -2.43 -19.40
N ALA A 302 30.40 -2.63 -20.13
CA ALA A 302 29.53 -3.80 -19.92
C ALA A 302 30.25 -5.13 -20.21
N VAL A 303 29.97 -6.13 -19.37
CA VAL A 303 30.49 -7.50 -19.50
C VAL A 303 29.33 -8.51 -19.49
N PRO A 304 28.62 -8.73 -20.61
CA PRO A 304 27.49 -9.65 -20.65
C PRO A 304 27.84 -11.08 -20.20
N ALA A 305 29.06 -11.53 -20.48
CA ALA A 305 29.55 -12.85 -20.09
C ALA A 305 29.70 -13.06 -18.56
N ALA A 306 29.53 -12.01 -17.75
CA ALA A 306 29.50 -12.11 -16.29
C ALA A 306 28.12 -12.52 -15.75
N PHE A 307 27.09 -12.57 -16.59
CA PHE A 307 25.70 -12.83 -16.21
C PHE A 307 25.09 -13.92 -17.08
N SER A 308 24.40 -14.89 -16.48
CA SER A 308 23.80 -16.01 -17.18
C SER A 308 22.58 -16.53 -16.43
N ILE A 309 21.52 -16.87 -17.17
CA ILE A 309 20.35 -17.58 -16.63
C ILE A 309 20.67 -19.03 -16.26
N SER A 310 21.83 -19.56 -16.68
CA SER A 310 22.25 -20.93 -16.39
C SER A 310 22.33 -21.24 -14.89
N VAL A 311 22.54 -20.22 -14.04
CA VAL A 311 22.55 -20.36 -12.58
C VAL A 311 21.23 -20.91 -12.03
N GLN A 312 20.11 -20.65 -12.71
CA GLN A 312 18.79 -21.18 -12.33
C GLN A 312 18.73 -22.72 -12.31
N ARG A 313 19.67 -23.41 -12.96
CA ARG A 313 19.86 -24.87 -12.86
C ARG A 313 20.19 -25.35 -11.45
N LYS A 314 20.84 -24.51 -10.64
CA LYS A 314 21.30 -24.84 -9.28
C LYS A 314 20.33 -24.39 -8.19
N LEU A 315 19.44 -23.45 -8.52
CA LEU A 315 18.49 -22.90 -7.58
C LEU A 315 17.43 -23.95 -7.25
N ALA A 316 17.02 -24.03 -5.98
CA ALA A 316 15.89 -24.87 -5.55
C ALA A 316 14.55 -24.25 -6.01
N SER A 317 14.34 -24.20 -7.31
CA SER A 317 13.17 -23.60 -7.96
C SER A 317 12.08 -24.65 -8.19
N GLN A 318 10.85 -24.28 -7.89
CA GLN A 318 9.64 -25.02 -8.27
C GLN A 318 8.91 -24.36 -9.45
N VAL A 319 9.50 -23.31 -10.03
CA VAL A 319 8.96 -22.57 -11.16
C VAL A 319 9.86 -22.72 -12.38
N PRO A 320 9.30 -22.61 -13.60
CA PRO A 320 10.06 -22.63 -14.84
C PRO A 320 11.20 -21.60 -14.87
N PRO A 321 12.29 -21.86 -15.61
CA PRO A 321 13.34 -20.88 -15.80
C PRO A 321 12.80 -19.62 -16.46
N ARG A 322 13.14 -18.45 -15.90
CA ARG A 322 12.66 -17.16 -16.37
C ARG A 322 13.80 -16.35 -17.00
N ALA A 323 13.46 -15.53 -17.99
CA ALA A 323 14.44 -14.66 -18.64
C ALA A 323 15.05 -13.66 -17.64
N MET A 324 16.33 -13.31 -17.88
CA MET A 324 17.01 -12.26 -17.15
C MET A 324 16.31 -10.92 -17.40
N VAL A 325 16.16 -10.13 -16.34
CA VAL A 325 15.56 -8.80 -16.43
C VAL A 325 16.61 -7.80 -16.93
N ASN A 326 16.27 -7.05 -17.97
CA ASN A 326 17.06 -5.92 -18.41
C ASN A 326 16.52 -4.65 -17.76
N TYR A 327 17.33 -4.00 -16.92
CA TYR A 327 16.95 -2.79 -16.19
C TYR A 327 17.95 -1.67 -16.51
N PRO A 328 17.51 -0.55 -17.12
CA PRO A 328 18.42 0.53 -17.49
C PRO A 328 19.10 1.18 -16.28
N PHE A 329 20.37 1.52 -16.41
CA PHE A 329 21.15 2.13 -15.33
C PHE A 329 20.56 3.46 -14.83
N MET A 330 20.08 4.31 -15.76
CA MET A 330 19.48 5.60 -15.37
C MET A 330 18.19 5.41 -14.56
N ASP A 331 17.42 4.37 -14.85
CA ASP A 331 16.21 4.03 -14.10
C ASP A 331 16.60 3.51 -12.71
N ALA A 332 17.61 2.63 -12.62
CA ALA A 332 18.16 2.14 -11.35
C ALA A 332 18.64 3.30 -10.44
N ILE A 333 19.39 4.25 -11.00
CA ILE A 333 19.85 5.43 -10.28
C ILE A 333 18.68 6.32 -9.84
N SER A 334 17.69 6.52 -10.71
CA SER A 334 16.48 7.29 -10.40
C SER A 334 15.73 6.68 -9.22
N ASP A 335 15.51 5.36 -9.24
CA ASP A 335 14.80 4.64 -8.20
C ASP A 335 15.59 4.60 -6.89
N LEU A 336 16.91 4.45 -6.94
CA LEU A 336 17.74 4.47 -5.74
C LEU A 336 17.79 5.86 -5.10
N LYS A 337 17.88 6.94 -5.90
CA LYS A 337 17.76 8.32 -5.40
C LYS A 337 16.40 8.52 -4.72
N LYS A 338 15.33 8.06 -5.38
CA LYS A 338 13.97 8.12 -4.84
C LYS A 338 13.88 7.35 -3.51
N LEU A 339 14.42 6.14 -3.45
CA LEU A 339 14.46 5.32 -2.23
C LEU A 339 15.13 6.09 -1.08
N CYS A 340 16.27 6.75 -1.33
CA CYS A 340 16.94 7.55 -0.30
C CYS A 340 16.10 8.76 0.15
N VAL A 341 15.47 9.49 -0.78
CA VAL A 341 14.60 10.64 -0.47
C VAL A 341 13.38 10.19 0.31
N GLU A 342 12.75 9.10 -0.09
CA GLU A 342 11.58 8.55 0.58
C GLU A 342 11.93 7.98 1.96
N GLY A 343 13.07 7.29 2.10
CA GLY A 343 13.58 6.80 3.38
C GLY A 343 13.84 7.92 4.39
N LYS A 344 14.29 9.08 3.92
CA LYS A 344 14.35 10.30 4.75
C LYS A 344 12.97 10.85 5.07
N ASP A 345 12.08 10.90 4.08
CA ASP A 345 10.75 11.48 4.24
C ASP A 345 9.87 10.73 5.25
N ILE A 346 9.99 9.40 5.36
CA ILE A 346 9.19 8.61 6.32
C ILE A 346 9.49 9.00 7.78
N LEU A 347 10.68 9.54 8.07
CA LEU A 347 11.04 10.02 9.41
C LEU A 347 10.17 11.21 9.85
N LYS A 348 9.50 11.91 8.92
CA LYS A 348 8.56 13.00 9.24
C LYS A 348 7.44 12.54 10.18
N ILE A 349 7.04 11.27 10.13
CA ILE A 349 6.00 10.75 11.03
C ILE A 349 6.39 10.83 12.50
N LEU A 350 7.68 10.93 12.82
CA LEU A 350 8.18 11.05 14.19
C LEU A 350 7.95 12.45 14.78
N ASN A 351 7.60 13.44 13.94
CA ASN A 351 7.28 14.82 14.31
C ASN A 351 5.77 15.13 14.22
N PHE A 352 4.92 14.11 14.27
CA PHE A 352 3.47 14.32 14.13
C PHE A 352 2.89 15.15 15.28
N GLU A 353 1.88 15.97 14.95
CA GLU A 353 1.23 16.86 15.92
C GLU A 353 -0.16 16.34 16.37
N GLY A 354 -0.62 15.24 15.79
CA GLY A 354 -1.90 14.59 16.08
C GLY A 354 -2.22 13.42 15.15
N SER A 355 -3.19 12.59 15.54
CA SER A 355 -3.56 11.36 14.81
C SER A 355 -4.12 11.63 13.41
N THR A 356 -4.96 12.65 13.25
CA THR A 356 -5.46 13.07 11.93
C THR A 356 -4.31 13.46 10.99
N ASN A 357 -3.27 14.14 11.51
CA ASN A 357 -2.11 14.50 10.72
C ASN A 357 -1.31 13.27 10.26
N LEU A 358 -1.22 12.22 11.09
CA LEU A 358 -0.63 10.93 10.69
C LEU A 358 -1.45 10.25 9.58
N VAL A 359 -2.77 10.14 9.74
CA VAL A 359 -3.64 9.52 8.72
C VAL A 359 -3.50 10.23 7.38
N ASN A 360 -3.53 11.57 7.37
CA ASN A 360 -3.34 12.37 6.15
C ASN A 360 -1.96 12.16 5.52
N TYR A 361 -0.91 12.02 6.34
CA TYR A 361 0.44 11.72 5.84
C TYR A 361 0.49 10.35 5.16
N PHE A 362 -0.02 9.29 5.80
CA PHE A 362 -0.02 7.94 5.24
C PHE A 362 -0.76 7.90 3.90
N LEU A 363 -1.97 8.48 3.83
CA LEU A 363 -2.75 8.57 2.60
C LEU A 363 -2.02 9.36 1.50
N SER A 364 -1.43 10.50 1.85
CA SER A 364 -0.71 11.36 0.89
C SER A 364 0.59 10.73 0.41
N PHE A 365 1.30 10.03 1.28
CA PHE A 365 2.57 9.38 0.97
C PHE A 365 2.36 8.22 -0.01
N MET A 366 1.31 7.41 0.20
CA MET A 366 1.01 6.25 -0.63
C MET A 366 0.40 6.60 -2.00
N THR A 367 0.00 7.85 -2.21
CA THR A 367 -0.52 8.36 -3.49
C THR A 367 0.51 9.16 -4.29
N ARG A 368 1.79 9.12 -3.89
CA ARG A 368 2.90 9.69 -4.67
C ARG A 368 3.04 8.98 -6.01
N GLN A 369 3.46 9.73 -7.01
CA GLN A 369 3.72 9.21 -8.35
C GLN A 369 5.17 9.55 -8.73
N PRO A 370 6.02 8.55 -9.03
CA PRO A 370 5.76 7.11 -8.97
C PRO A 370 5.51 6.60 -7.53
N ALA A 371 4.77 5.49 -7.38
CA ALA A 371 4.39 4.93 -6.06
C ALA A 371 5.61 4.51 -5.20
N PRO A 372 5.58 4.66 -3.86
CA PRO A 372 6.68 4.24 -2.99
C PRO A 372 7.01 2.74 -3.15
N SER A 373 8.30 2.39 -3.08
CA SER A 373 8.73 1.00 -3.26
C SER A 373 8.23 0.10 -2.12
N PRO A 374 8.06 -1.23 -2.34
CA PRO A 374 7.66 -2.17 -1.29
C PRO A 374 8.54 -2.07 -0.03
N TYR A 375 9.84 -1.87 -0.21
CA TYR A 375 10.78 -1.69 0.90
C TYR A 375 10.48 -0.43 1.72
N ILE A 376 10.23 0.72 1.08
CA ILE A 376 9.87 1.96 1.77
C ILE A 376 8.51 1.84 2.47
N ARG A 377 7.53 1.17 1.84
CA ARG A 377 6.22 0.91 2.45
C ARG A 377 6.34 0.02 3.68
N SER A 378 7.22 -0.98 3.64
CA SER A 378 7.56 -1.79 4.81
C SER A 378 8.25 -0.95 5.90
N LEU A 379 9.28 -0.18 5.55
CA LEU A 379 9.97 0.69 6.51
C LEU A 379 9.03 1.68 7.20
N LEU A 380 8.09 2.29 6.48
CA LEU A 380 7.11 3.19 7.07
C LEU A 380 6.28 2.49 8.15
N GLN A 381 5.88 1.23 7.91
CA GLN A 381 5.20 0.40 8.90
C GLN A 381 6.10 0.17 10.11
N SER A 382 7.31 -0.34 9.92
CA SER A 382 8.20 -0.66 11.05
C SER A 382 8.56 0.57 11.89
N VAL A 383 8.79 1.73 11.28
CA VAL A 383 9.02 2.98 12.02
C VAL A 383 7.80 3.34 12.86
N PHE A 384 6.60 3.30 12.28
CA PHE A 384 5.37 3.66 12.99
C PHE A 384 5.02 2.68 14.11
N PHE A 385 4.96 1.37 13.81
CA PHE A 385 4.63 0.34 14.80
C PHE A 385 5.72 0.21 15.86
N GLY A 386 6.99 0.43 15.50
CA GLY A 386 8.09 0.52 16.46
C GLY A 386 7.93 1.64 17.49
N GLN A 387 7.35 2.79 17.12
CA GLN A 387 7.03 3.84 18.08
C GLN A 387 5.86 3.45 19.00
N VAL A 388 4.84 2.79 18.45
CA VAL A 388 3.62 2.39 19.18
C VAL A 388 3.89 1.25 20.17
N GLU A 389 4.84 0.37 19.87
CA GLU A 389 5.29 -0.69 20.79
C GLU A 389 6.12 -0.14 21.97
N ASN A 390 6.66 1.08 21.87
CA ASN A 390 7.46 1.69 22.93
C ASN A 390 6.59 2.57 23.83
N PRO A 391 6.19 2.09 25.04
CA PRO A 391 5.19 2.77 25.87
C PRO A 391 5.65 4.15 26.36
N GLY A 392 6.97 4.41 26.37
CA GLY A 392 7.54 5.70 26.76
C GLY A 392 7.45 6.78 25.68
N LYS A 393 7.16 6.40 24.42
CA LYS A 393 7.08 7.33 23.29
C LYS A 393 5.64 7.53 22.82
N LEU A 394 4.95 6.44 22.46
CA LEU A 394 3.60 6.47 21.90
C LEU A 394 2.82 5.21 22.29
N SER A 395 1.55 5.36 22.68
CA SER A 395 0.67 4.21 22.96
C SER A 395 -0.61 4.30 22.15
N ILE A 396 -1.22 3.15 21.87
CA ILE A 396 -2.52 3.07 21.16
C ILE A 396 -3.59 3.86 21.91
N LYS A 397 -3.62 3.76 23.26
CA LYS A 397 -4.52 4.55 24.12
C LYS A 397 -4.37 6.05 23.87
N ARG A 398 -3.12 6.55 23.83
CA ARG A 398 -2.85 7.97 23.59
C ARG A 398 -3.26 8.40 22.18
N LEU A 399 -2.91 7.63 21.14
CA LEU A 399 -3.29 7.95 19.76
C LEU A 399 -4.81 8.05 19.58
N LEU A 400 -5.55 7.08 20.12
CA LEU A 400 -7.01 7.08 20.04
C LEU A 400 -7.62 8.21 20.87
N TYR A 401 -7.12 8.48 22.07
CA TYR A 401 -7.63 9.57 22.90
C TYR A 401 -7.37 10.92 22.27
N ASP A 402 -6.18 11.14 21.71
CA ASP A 402 -5.83 12.38 21.01
C ASP A 402 -6.73 12.58 19.78
N ASP A 403 -6.98 11.52 18.99
CA ASP A 403 -7.87 11.59 17.83
C ASP A 403 -9.34 11.80 18.20
N LEU A 404 -9.85 11.03 19.18
CA LEU A 404 -11.21 11.15 19.69
C LEU A 404 -11.44 12.56 20.26
N LYS A 405 -10.46 13.10 20.98
CA LYS A 405 -10.52 14.44 21.55
C LYS A 405 -10.56 15.51 20.46
N GLU A 406 -9.71 15.39 19.45
CA GLU A 406 -9.63 16.34 18.35
C GLU A 406 -10.86 16.30 17.44
N LEU A 407 -11.43 15.10 17.22
CA LEU A 407 -12.54 14.90 16.30
C LEU A 407 -13.90 15.14 16.96
N CYS A 408 -14.12 14.64 18.17
CA CYS A 408 -15.45 14.56 18.79
C CYS A 408 -15.66 15.49 19.99
N TYR A 409 -14.60 16.08 20.54
CA TYR A 409 -14.66 16.90 21.77
C TYR A 409 -15.53 16.28 22.90
N PRO A 410 -15.19 15.05 23.36
CA PRO A 410 -15.97 14.35 24.37
C PRO A 410 -15.95 15.06 25.73
N ALA A 411 -16.89 14.69 26.61
CA ALA A 411 -16.89 15.18 27.99
C ALA A 411 -15.55 14.87 28.67
N ALA A 412 -14.98 15.87 29.36
CA ALA A 412 -13.64 15.78 29.95
C ALA A 412 -13.46 14.57 30.88
N ILE A 413 -14.51 14.19 31.61
CA ILE A 413 -14.50 13.04 32.51
C ILE A 413 -14.25 11.72 31.78
N LEU A 414 -14.56 11.58 30.48
CA LEU A 414 -14.32 10.33 29.75
C LEU A 414 -12.83 10.06 29.50
N LEU A 415 -12.03 11.12 29.43
CA LEU A 415 -10.59 11.06 29.14
C LEU A 415 -9.73 11.39 30.37
N ASP A 416 -10.34 11.54 31.55
CA ASP A 416 -9.63 11.93 32.77
C ASP A 416 -8.76 10.77 33.30
N PRO A 417 -7.42 10.94 33.35
CA PRO A 417 -6.52 9.92 33.91
C PRO A 417 -6.80 9.59 35.38
N GLN A 418 -7.46 10.49 36.13
CA GLN A 418 -7.84 10.23 37.52
C GLN A 418 -8.84 9.07 37.64
N ASN A 419 -9.58 8.74 36.58
CA ASN A 419 -10.47 7.58 36.59
C ASN A 419 -9.71 6.25 36.64
N ASP A 420 -8.47 6.20 36.14
CA ASP A 420 -7.63 5.00 36.18
C ASP A 420 -7.17 4.69 37.63
N LEU A 421 -7.27 5.65 38.56
CA LEU A 421 -6.90 5.51 39.98
C LEU A 421 -8.04 5.02 40.87
N VAL A 422 -9.27 4.96 40.34
CA VAL A 422 -10.45 4.57 41.11
C VAL A 422 -10.64 3.06 40.99
N GLU A 423 -10.57 2.33 42.10
CA GLU A 423 -10.75 0.87 42.12
C GLU A 423 -12.16 0.41 42.56
N ALA A 424 -12.99 1.35 43.05
CA ALA A 424 -14.30 1.04 43.61
C ALA A 424 -15.34 0.73 42.52
N PRO A 425 -15.87 -0.52 42.39
CA PRO A 425 -16.73 -0.92 41.27
C PRO A 425 -18.07 -0.18 41.15
N GLN A 426 -18.55 0.37 42.26
CA GLN A 426 -19.79 1.15 42.32
C GLN A 426 -19.61 2.60 41.84
N ASP A 427 -18.38 3.13 41.82
CA ASP A 427 -18.10 4.49 41.39
C ASP A 427 -18.29 4.61 39.86
N PRO A 428 -19.06 5.59 39.36
CA PRO A 428 -19.20 5.82 37.93
C PRO A 428 -17.87 5.93 37.18
N ARG A 429 -16.81 6.47 37.82
CA ARG A 429 -15.48 6.62 37.22
C ARG A 429 -14.81 5.27 36.94
N PHE A 430 -14.95 4.29 37.83
CA PHE A 430 -14.47 2.92 37.57
C PHE A 430 -15.18 2.32 36.36
N LYS A 431 -16.51 2.52 36.26
CA LYS A 431 -17.30 2.06 35.12
C LYS A 431 -16.89 2.74 33.83
N ILE A 432 -16.67 4.06 33.83
CA ILE A 432 -16.16 4.81 32.68
C ILE A 432 -14.83 4.22 32.22
N THR A 433 -13.84 4.05 33.11
CA THR A 433 -12.54 3.45 32.78
C THR A 433 -12.69 2.07 32.15
N LYS A 434 -13.53 1.20 32.71
CA LYS A 434 -13.77 -0.14 32.17
C LYS A 434 -14.27 -0.10 30.72
N HIS A 435 -15.25 0.75 30.43
CA HIS A 435 -15.85 0.86 29.10
C HIS A 435 -14.90 1.54 28.10
N MET A 436 -14.19 2.57 28.52
CA MET A 436 -13.18 3.24 27.69
C MET A 436 -12.01 2.31 27.35
N ASN A 437 -11.52 1.52 28.31
CA ASN A 437 -10.47 0.53 28.05
C ASN A 437 -10.94 -0.56 27.08
N TRP A 438 -12.17 -1.06 27.24
CA TRP A 438 -12.75 -2.00 26.27
C TRP A 438 -12.81 -1.38 24.86
N PHE A 439 -13.26 -0.12 24.74
CA PHE A 439 -13.31 0.57 23.46
C PHE A 439 -11.91 0.75 22.86
N ILE A 440 -10.91 1.14 23.64
CA ILE A 440 -9.50 1.25 23.18
C ILE A 440 -8.99 -0.09 22.64
N GLU A 441 -9.22 -1.19 23.35
CA GLU A 441 -8.77 -2.52 22.92
C GLU A 441 -9.47 -2.98 21.64
N ARG A 442 -10.75 -2.62 21.47
CA ARG A 442 -11.57 -3.02 20.34
C ARG A 442 -11.34 -2.14 19.11
N ALA A 443 -11.51 -0.83 19.24
CA ALA A 443 -11.29 0.15 18.17
C ALA A 443 -9.81 0.30 17.81
N GLY A 444 -8.90 0.12 18.77
CA GLY A 444 -7.46 0.20 18.54
C GLY A 444 -6.97 -0.83 17.54
N LYS A 445 -7.54 -2.05 17.52
CA LYS A 445 -7.21 -3.05 16.50
C LYS A 445 -7.55 -2.56 15.10
N SER A 446 -8.78 -2.08 14.90
CA SER A 446 -9.26 -1.59 13.61
C SER A 446 -8.51 -0.33 13.16
N PHE A 447 -8.19 0.57 14.10
CA PHE A 447 -7.42 1.79 13.82
C PHE A 447 -5.96 1.51 13.44
N MET A 448 -5.29 0.60 14.14
CA MET A 448 -3.93 0.18 13.78
C MET A 448 -3.89 -0.55 12.44
N GLU A 449 -4.89 -1.38 12.16
CA GLU A 449 -5.00 -2.07 10.87
C GLU A 449 -5.25 -1.11 9.70
N LEU A 450 -5.95 0.01 9.94
CA LEU A 450 -6.11 1.05 8.93
C LEU A 450 -4.75 1.58 8.42
N PHE A 451 -3.77 1.80 9.30
CA PHE A 451 -2.43 2.21 8.88
C PHE A 451 -1.73 1.14 8.03
N ARG A 452 -1.85 -0.15 8.38
CA ARG A 452 -1.30 -1.25 7.57
C ARG A 452 -1.95 -1.32 6.20
N ASN A 453 -3.28 -1.17 6.15
CA ASN A 453 -4.05 -1.21 4.92
C ASN A 453 -3.64 -0.08 3.97
N ILE A 454 -3.43 1.14 4.50
CA ILE A 454 -2.99 2.29 3.69
C ILE A 454 -1.61 2.03 3.05
N CYS A 455 -0.71 1.31 3.74
CA CYS A 455 0.62 0.96 3.21
C CYS A 455 0.62 -0.12 2.13
N GLN A 456 -0.52 -0.72 1.80
CA GLN A 456 -0.62 -1.68 0.71
C GLN A 456 -0.58 -0.99 -0.65
N ASN A 457 -0.32 -1.75 -1.73
CA ASN A 457 -0.53 -1.22 -3.06
C ASN A 457 -2.00 -0.80 -3.25
N ARG A 458 -2.25 0.13 -4.19
CA ARG A 458 -3.57 0.77 -4.37
C ARG A 458 -4.70 -0.24 -4.58
N SER A 459 -4.45 -1.31 -5.34
CA SER A 459 -5.39 -2.40 -5.61
C SER A 459 -5.73 -3.18 -4.35
N ARG A 460 -4.71 -3.56 -3.57
CA ARG A 460 -4.88 -4.25 -2.29
C ARG A 460 -5.56 -3.38 -1.25
N LEU A 461 -5.20 -2.10 -1.14
CA LEU A 461 -5.90 -1.15 -0.28
C LEU A 461 -7.40 -1.16 -0.55
N ARG A 462 -7.83 -1.02 -1.81
CA ARG A 462 -9.27 -1.05 -2.16
C ARG A 462 -9.93 -2.36 -1.76
N ARG A 463 -9.29 -3.49 -2.07
CA ARG A 463 -9.80 -4.83 -1.72
C ARG A 463 -9.95 -4.99 -0.22
N THR A 464 -8.93 -4.63 0.54
CA THR A 464 -8.95 -4.77 2.01
C THR A 464 -9.97 -3.84 2.64
N LEU A 465 -10.14 -2.60 2.16
CA LEU A 465 -11.18 -1.69 2.64
C LEU A 465 -12.60 -2.25 2.42
N CYS A 466 -12.85 -2.92 1.29
CA CYS A 466 -14.13 -3.59 1.04
C CYS A 466 -14.45 -4.71 2.05
N HIS A 467 -13.43 -5.27 2.71
CA HIS A 467 -13.60 -6.27 3.77
C HIS A 467 -13.62 -5.64 5.16
N SER A 468 -12.69 -4.71 5.45
CA SER A 468 -12.56 -4.09 6.76
C SER A 468 -13.79 -3.28 7.14
N ILE A 469 -14.50 -2.71 6.18
CA ILE A 469 -15.68 -1.89 6.46
C ILE A 469 -16.78 -2.63 7.24
N LEU A 470 -16.87 -3.95 7.11
CA LEU A 470 -17.80 -4.78 7.88
C LEU A 470 -17.45 -4.82 9.37
N ASP A 471 -16.15 -4.84 9.69
CA ASP A 471 -15.66 -4.73 11.07
C ASP A 471 -15.96 -3.34 11.64
N TRP A 472 -15.82 -2.29 10.84
CA TRP A 472 -16.15 -0.92 11.24
C TRP A 472 -17.66 -0.70 11.44
N ASP A 473 -18.51 -1.36 10.65
CA ASP A 473 -19.96 -1.32 10.84
C ASP A 473 -20.38 -2.02 12.14
N SER A 474 -19.81 -3.19 12.42
CA SER A 474 -20.03 -3.91 13.69
C SER A 474 -19.52 -3.09 14.88
N LEU A 475 -18.31 -2.52 14.76
CA LEU A 475 -17.72 -1.64 15.77
C LEU A 475 -18.60 -0.43 16.07
N GLN A 476 -19.33 0.11 15.09
CA GLN A 476 -20.21 1.25 15.31
C GLN A 476 -21.36 0.89 16.25
N VAL A 477 -22.01 -0.26 16.03
CA VAL A 477 -23.10 -0.75 16.89
C VAL A 477 -22.59 -0.97 18.31
N GLU A 478 -21.45 -1.67 18.44
CA GLU A 478 -20.84 -1.91 19.75
C GLU A 478 -20.45 -0.59 20.45
N ALA A 479 -19.93 0.40 19.72
CA ALA A 479 -19.58 1.71 20.27
C ALA A 479 -20.82 2.52 20.71
N GLU A 480 -21.96 2.37 20.02
CA GLU A 480 -23.23 3.01 20.38
C GLU A 480 -23.82 2.44 21.68
N GLU A 481 -23.67 1.12 21.90
CA GLU A 481 -24.01 0.47 23.17
C GLU A 481 -23.15 1.04 24.31
N VAL A 482 -21.84 1.16 24.09
CA VAL A 482 -20.91 1.73 25.07
C VAL A 482 -21.24 3.20 25.37
N ASP A 483 -21.49 4.01 24.35
CA ASP A 483 -21.88 5.41 24.53
C ASP A 483 -23.21 5.54 25.31
N SER A 484 -24.15 4.63 25.10
CA SER A 484 -25.42 4.59 25.82
C SER A 484 -25.26 4.36 27.32
N ASP A 485 -24.27 3.54 27.71
CA ASP A 485 -23.88 3.31 29.10
C ASP A 485 -23.08 4.49 29.67
N LEU A 486 -22.10 5.00 28.93
CA LEU A 486 -21.29 6.15 29.34
C LEU A 486 -22.15 7.38 29.64
N ARG A 487 -23.16 7.64 28.82
CA ARG A 487 -24.15 8.71 29.05
C ARG A 487 -24.82 8.60 30.41
N GLN A 488 -25.17 7.38 30.85
CA GLN A 488 -25.78 7.16 32.16
C GLN A 488 -24.79 7.46 33.29
N PHE A 489 -23.52 7.08 33.11
CA PHE A 489 -22.47 7.32 34.13
C PHE A 489 -22.07 8.79 34.23
N THR A 490 -22.17 9.56 33.12
CA THR A 490 -21.85 10.99 33.08
C THR A 490 -23.05 11.89 33.38
N ASN A 491 -24.27 11.34 33.47
CA ASN A 491 -25.53 12.10 33.55
C ASN A 491 -25.64 13.16 32.45
N GLU A 492 -25.26 12.83 31.22
CA GLU A 492 -25.36 13.76 30.09
C GLU A 492 -26.83 14.08 29.79
N GLU A 493 -27.14 15.38 29.74
CA GLU A 493 -28.46 15.87 29.37
C GLU A 493 -28.68 15.84 27.86
N ALA A 494 -29.88 15.44 27.45
CA ALA A 494 -30.27 15.43 26.05
C ALA A 494 -30.34 16.85 25.51
N VAL A 495 -29.93 17.04 24.26
CA VAL A 495 -30.13 18.32 23.56
C VAL A 495 -31.24 18.22 22.55
N MET A 496 -32.13 19.19 22.62
CA MET A 496 -33.25 19.32 21.72
C MET A 496 -32.73 19.74 20.34
N THR A 497 -32.83 18.81 19.40
CA THR A 497 -32.62 19.06 17.97
C THR A 497 -33.98 19.18 17.28
N PRO A 498 -34.04 19.68 16.02
CA PRO A 498 -35.27 19.66 15.24
C PRO A 498 -35.91 18.26 15.12
N ASN A 499 -35.08 17.20 15.22
CA ASN A 499 -35.50 15.81 15.12
C ASN A 499 -35.75 15.14 16.49
N GLY A 500 -35.76 15.91 17.58
CA GLY A 500 -35.97 15.43 18.95
C GLY A 500 -34.71 15.46 19.83
N PRO A 501 -34.78 14.89 21.05
CA PRO A 501 -33.64 14.83 21.97
C PRO A 501 -32.49 13.99 21.39
N SER A 502 -31.28 14.53 21.42
CA SER A 502 -30.06 13.91 20.88
C SER A 502 -28.89 14.02 21.86
N PHE A 503 -28.00 13.02 21.86
CA PHE A 503 -26.82 12.91 22.72
C PHE A 503 -25.54 12.93 21.90
N ALA A 504 -24.40 13.23 22.54
CA ALA A 504 -23.13 13.42 21.82
C ALA A 504 -22.64 12.13 21.16
N PHE A 505 -22.73 11.00 21.87
CA PHE A 505 -22.24 9.70 21.42
C PHE A 505 -20.85 9.80 20.76
N PRO A 506 -19.83 10.27 21.50
CA PRO A 506 -18.53 10.58 20.94
C PRO A 506 -17.81 9.35 20.37
N LEU A 507 -17.98 8.16 20.95
CA LEU A 507 -17.29 6.95 20.48
C LEU A 507 -17.87 6.47 19.16
N SER A 508 -19.19 6.27 19.08
CA SER A 508 -19.85 5.85 17.85
C SER A 508 -19.76 6.92 16.77
N SER A 509 -19.73 8.21 17.13
CA SER A 509 -19.50 9.31 16.18
C SER A 509 -18.10 9.25 15.56
N TRP A 510 -17.08 8.92 16.36
CA TRP A 510 -15.72 8.71 15.86
C TRP A 510 -15.66 7.53 14.90
N VAL A 511 -16.23 6.38 15.29
CA VAL A 511 -16.28 5.17 14.44
C VAL A 511 -17.00 5.45 13.12
N TYR A 512 -18.16 6.10 13.20
CA TYR A 512 -18.99 6.39 12.04
C TYR A 512 -18.29 7.34 11.05
N HIS A 513 -17.52 8.32 11.55
CA HIS A 513 -16.71 9.18 10.70
C HIS A 513 -15.70 8.35 9.88
N TYR A 514 -14.92 7.47 10.50
CA TYR A 514 -13.95 6.63 9.79
C TYR A 514 -14.61 5.59 8.88
N LYS A 515 -15.79 5.08 9.24
CA LYS A 515 -16.59 4.20 8.38
C LYS A 515 -16.98 4.92 7.08
N LEU A 516 -17.56 6.11 7.19
CA LEU A 516 -17.93 6.94 6.04
C LEU A 516 -16.72 7.32 5.17
N ARG A 517 -15.59 7.69 5.79
CA ARG A 517 -14.33 7.95 5.07
C ARG A 517 -13.87 6.73 4.26
N GLN A 518 -13.95 5.53 4.83
CA GLN A 518 -13.61 4.30 4.10
C GLN A 518 -14.58 4.02 2.95
N MET A 519 -15.89 4.26 3.12
CA MET A 519 -16.86 4.17 2.01
C MET A 519 -16.49 5.09 0.86
N GLU A 520 -16.14 6.35 1.16
CA GLU A 520 -15.68 7.32 0.17
C GLU A 520 -14.38 6.86 -0.51
N TRP A 521 -13.40 6.38 0.26
CA TRP A 521 -12.14 5.89 -0.30
C TRP A 521 -12.33 4.69 -1.22
N ILE A 522 -13.22 3.75 -0.90
CA ILE A 522 -13.54 2.60 -1.77
C ILE A 522 -14.11 3.08 -3.12
N MET A 523 -14.97 4.11 -3.10
CA MET A 523 -15.52 4.74 -4.31
C MET A 523 -14.43 5.46 -5.11
N LEU A 524 -13.65 6.33 -4.47
CA LEU A 524 -12.56 7.10 -5.11
C LEU A 524 -11.50 6.18 -5.73
N LEU A 525 -11.13 5.10 -5.04
CA LEU A 525 -10.23 4.06 -5.55
C LEU A 525 -10.83 3.30 -6.73
N GLY A 526 -12.16 3.12 -6.77
CA GLY A 526 -12.81 2.46 -7.89
C GLY A 526 -12.68 3.25 -9.21
N PHE A 527 -12.71 4.59 -9.14
CA PHE A 527 -12.45 5.45 -10.29
C PHE A 527 -10.98 5.43 -10.71
N GLU A 528 -10.07 5.54 -9.75
CA GLU A 528 -8.63 5.54 -9.99
C GLU A 528 -8.13 4.23 -10.60
N LEU A 529 -8.60 3.10 -10.09
CA LEU A 529 -8.19 1.77 -10.52
C LEU A 529 -8.99 1.24 -11.73
N GLU A 530 -9.82 2.08 -12.33
CA GLU A 530 -10.65 1.73 -13.50
C GLU A 530 -11.57 0.53 -13.26
N VAL A 531 -12.02 0.36 -12.01
CA VAL A 531 -12.93 -0.71 -11.61
C VAL A 531 -14.35 -0.44 -12.15
N PHE A 532 -14.69 0.83 -12.33
CA PHE A 532 -15.95 1.29 -12.91
C PHE A 532 -15.80 1.55 -14.41
N GLN A 533 -16.77 1.09 -15.20
CA GLN A 533 -16.88 1.43 -16.62
C GLN A 533 -17.47 2.83 -16.78
N THR A 534 -17.17 3.50 -17.89
CA THR A 534 -17.57 4.90 -18.12
C THR A 534 -19.08 5.13 -18.08
N HIS A 535 -19.88 4.16 -18.54
CA HIS A 535 -21.34 4.23 -18.47
C HIS A 535 -21.90 4.04 -17.04
N GLU A 536 -21.09 3.56 -16.08
CA GLU A 536 -21.46 3.44 -14.67
C GLU A 536 -21.12 4.70 -13.86
N PHE A 537 -20.38 5.66 -14.43
CA PHE A 537 -19.80 6.78 -13.69
C PHE A 537 -20.85 7.64 -12.99
N ALA A 538 -21.96 7.98 -13.67
CA ALA A 538 -23.03 8.78 -13.06
C ALA A 538 -23.54 8.14 -11.77
N GLY A 539 -23.79 6.83 -11.80
CA GLY A 539 -24.27 6.08 -10.64
C GLY A 539 -23.23 5.92 -9.53
N MET A 540 -21.96 5.71 -9.88
CA MET A 540 -20.91 5.57 -8.87
C MET A 540 -20.56 6.93 -8.22
N TYR A 541 -20.61 8.03 -8.97
CA TYR A 541 -20.46 9.38 -8.40
C TYR A 541 -21.67 9.76 -7.55
N TRP A 542 -22.87 9.27 -7.89
CA TRP A 542 -24.05 9.42 -7.05
C TRP A 542 -23.84 8.76 -5.69
N TYR A 543 -23.30 7.54 -5.63
CA TYR A 543 -22.96 6.91 -4.36
C TYR A 543 -21.88 7.67 -3.59
N LEU A 544 -20.83 8.14 -4.27
CA LEU A 544 -19.83 9.01 -3.64
C LEU A 544 -20.49 10.26 -3.04
N GLN A 545 -21.36 10.94 -3.79
CA GLN A 545 -22.09 12.11 -3.31
C GLN A 545 -23.02 11.77 -2.14
N HIS A 546 -23.71 10.62 -2.18
CA HIS A 546 -24.58 10.16 -1.12
C HIS A 546 -23.81 9.93 0.21
N TYR A 547 -22.66 9.25 0.14
CA TYR A 547 -21.81 9.06 1.31
C TYR A 547 -21.22 10.37 1.83
N THR A 548 -20.79 11.25 0.94
CA THR A 548 -20.24 12.56 1.32
C THR A 548 -21.30 13.49 1.91
N ARG A 549 -22.54 13.49 1.40
CA ARG A 549 -23.67 14.21 2.02
C ARG A 549 -23.98 13.69 3.42
N THR A 550 -23.96 12.37 3.58
CA THR A 550 -24.13 11.72 4.88
C THR A 550 -23.03 12.14 5.86
N ARG A 551 -21.77 12.19 5.38
CA ARG A 551 -20.63 12.70 6.16
C ARG A 551 -20.77 14.17 6.52
N ILE A 552 -21.25 15.02 5.62
CA ILE A 552 -21.53 16.45 5.90
C ILE A 552 -22.54 16.58 7.04
N GLY A 553 -23.68 15.89 6.96
CA GLY A 553 -24.68 15.92 8.03
C GLY A 553 -24.14 15.39 9.37
N HIS A 554 -23.28 14.37 9.33
CA HIS A 554 -22.60 13.87 10.54
C HIS A 554 -21.62 14.90 11.14
N ILE A 555 -20.82 15.58 10.31
CA ILE A 555 -19.91 16.64 10.74
C ILE A 555 -20.69 17.83 11.32
N GLU A 556 -21.78 18.23 10.69
CA GLU A 556 -22.66 19.30 11.20
C GLU A 556 -23.25 18.96 12.55
N ARG A 557 -23.70 17.70 12.74
CA ARG A 557 -24.12 17.20 14.06
C ARG A 557 -22.96 17.35 15.06
N MET A 558 -21.77 16.86 14.74
CA MET A 558 -20.61 16.98 15.64
C MET A 558 -20.27 18.43 15.97
N LEU A 559 -20.36 19.35 15.02
CA LEU A 559 -20.19 20.80 15.24
C LEU A 559 -21.22 21.34 16.24
N GLN A 560 -22.47 20.90 16.18
CA GLN A 560 -23.51 21.32 17.14
C GLN A 560 -23.19 20.87 18.57
N PHE A 561 -22.61 19.67 18.74
CA PHE A 561 -22.18 19.17 20.05
C PHE A 561 -20.89 19.85 20.52
N ALA A 562 -19.91 20.04 19.64
CA ALA A 562 -18.63 20.66 19.96
C ALA A 562 -18.75 22.15 20.30
N ASN A 563 -19.72 22.88 19.75
CA ASN A 563 -19.94 24.31 20.04
C ASN A 563 -20.56 24.60 21.42
N ARG A 564 -20.85 23.57 22.23
CA ARG A 564 -21.50 23.77 23.53
C ARG A 564 -20.55 24.44 24.53
N PRO A 565 -21.05 25.39 25.35
CA PRO A 565 -20.29 25.87 26.49
C PRO A 565 -20.09 24.69 27.46
N THR A 566 -18.85 24.40 27.83
CA THR A 566 -18.55 23.39 28.85
C THR A 566 -19.26 23.77 30.15
N SER A 567 -20.12 22.87 30.65
CA SER A 567 -20.79 22.98 31.96
C SER A 567 -19.76 22.86 33.08
N SER A 568 -19.00 23.92 33.35
CA SER A 568 -18.20 24.00 34.56
C SER A 568 -19.14 24.21 35.76
N PRO A 569 -18.95 23.53 36.91
CA PRO A 569 -19.66 23.90 38.14
C PRO A 569 -19.35 25.38 38.48
N PRO A 570 -20.31 26.13 39.05
CA PRO A 570 -20.18 27.57 39.26
C PRO A 570 -19.19 27.87 40.39
N LEU A 571 -17.89 27.81 40.09
CA LEU A 571 -16.84 28.33 40.94
C LEU A 571 -16.37 29.67 40.36
N GLU A 572 -16.90 30.71 40.99
CA GLU A 572 -16.46 32.11 41.01
C GLU A 572 -16.25 32.82 39.67
N ARG A 573 -17.15 33.79 39.43
CA ARG A 573 -17.08 34.93 38.51
C ARG A 573 -15.65 35.26 38.01
N ARG A 574 -15.22 34.61 36.91
CA ARG A 574 -14.14 35.11 36.07
C ARG A 574 -14.72 35.84 34.86
N LYS A 575 -14.25 37.08 34.68
CA LYS A 575 -14.55 37.98 33.57
C LYS A 575 -14.01 37.37 32.25
N GLU A 576 -14.85 37.45 31.22
CA GLU A 576 -14.69 37.01 29.83
C GLU A 576 -14.61 35.48 29.58
N PRO A 577 -15.48 34.93 28.69
CA PRO A 577 -15.36 33.54 28.27
C PRO A 577 -14.12 33.40 27.38
N ARG A 578 -13.00 32.96 27.95
CA ARG A 578 -11.86 32.51 27.15
C ARG A 578 -12.27 31.22 26.43
N SER A 579 -12.29 31.25 25.10
CA SER A 579 -12.54 30.07 24.26
C SER A 579 -11.58 28.95 24.65
N ASN A 580 -12.09 27.75 24.96
CA ASN A 580 -11.25 26.60 25.31
C ASN A 580 -10.37 26.24 24.10
N PRO A 581 -9.03 26.24 24.21
CA PRO A 581 -8.14 25.95 23.07
C PRO A 581 -8.43 24.60 22.40
N GLU A 582 -8.86 23.60 23.14
CA GLU A 582 -9.17 22.25 22.63
C GLU A 582 -10.46 22.24 21.81
N GLN A 583 -11.45 23.01 22.26
CA GLN A 583 -12.68 23.24 21.53
C GLN A 583 -12.39 23.94 20.21
N VAL A 584 -11.56 24.99 20.22
CA VAL A 584 -11.14 25.71 19.00
C VAL A 584 -10.45 24.79 18.00
N LYS A 585 -9.57 23.90 18.46
CA LYS A 585 -8.92 22.89 17.60
C LYS A 585 -9.91 21.94 16.96
N THR A 586 -10.89 21.45 17.73
CA THR A 586 -11.94 20.55 17.24
C THR A 586 -12.83 21.25 16.21
N LEU A 587 -13.31 22.46 16.52
CA LEU A 587 -14.09 23.26 15.58
C LEU A 587 -13.31 23.57 14.30
N SER A 588 -12.01 23.87 14.41
CA SER A 588 -11.14 24.05 13.24
C SER A 588 -11.06 22.79 12.38
N LEU A 589 -10.88 21.61 12.99
CA LEU A 589 -10.82 20.34 12.25
C LEU A 589 -12.16 20.02 11.57
N LEU A 590 -13.27 20.14 12.30
CA LEU A 590 -14.59 19.85 11.75
C LEU A 590 -14.96 20.80 10.61
N ASN A 591 -14.63 22.09 10.71
CA ASN A 591 -14.82 23.04 9.61
C ASN A 591 -13.93 22.71 8.40
N PHE A 592 -12.70 22.24 8.62
CA PHE A 592 -11.85 21.76 7.54
C PHE A 592 -12.48 20.55 6.82
N TYR A 593 -12.92 19.53 7.57
CA TYR A 593 -13.58 18.37 6.98
C TYR A 593 -14.90 18.70 6.30
N LEU A 594 -15.66 19.67 6.84
CA LEU A 594 -16.87 20.16 6.20
C LEU A 594 -16.58 20.79 4.84
N LEU A 595 -15.55 21.65 4.77
CA LEU A 595 -15.13 22.30 3.52
C LEU A 595 -14.60 21.28 2.49
N GLU A 596 -13.79 20.33 2.95
CA GLU A 596 -13.27 19.22 2.12
C GLU A 596 -14.40 18.36 1.57
N ALA A 597 -15.32 17.91 2.43
CA ALA A 597 -16.48 17.12 2.03
C ALA A 597 -17.38 17.90 1.05
N THR A 598 -17.62 19.19 1.29
CA THR A 598 -18.41 20.03 0.39
C THR A 598 -17.77 20.14 -0.99
N GLY A 599 -16.45 20.33 -1.07
CA GLY A 599 -15.75 20.36 -2.36
C GLY A 599 -15.89 19.05 -3.15
N VAL A 600 -15.77 17.91 -2.45
CA VAL A 600 -15.97 16.57 -3.05
C VAL A 600 -17.42 16.36 -3.48
N GLN A 601 -18.39 16.74 -2.65
CA GLN A 601 -19.83 16.64 -2.96
C GLN A 601 -20.17 17.41 -4.24
N GLU A 602 -19.72 18.65 -4.36
CA GLU A 602 -20.00 19.51 -5.52
C GLU A 602 -19.34 18.97 -6.78
N LEU A 603 -18.08 18.49 -6.69
CA LEU A 603 -17.43 17.90 -7.87
C LEU A 603 -18.09 16.59 -8.30
N ALA A 604 -18.49 15.74 -7.34
CA ALA A 604 -19.28 14.55 -7.62
C ALA A 604 -20.63 14.93 -8.26
N GLY A 605 -21.28 15.99 -7.77
CA GLY A 605 -22.51 16.55 -8.37
C GLY A 605 -22.33 16.95 -9.82
N ALA A 606 -21.25 17.69 -10.12
CA ALA A 606 -20.93 18.08 -11.48
C ALA A 606 -20.69 16.86 -12.40
N MET A 607 -20.01 15.83 -11.88
CA MET A 607 -19.80 14.58 -12.60
C MET A 607 -21.10 13.80 -12.84
N ILE A 608 -21.98 13.68 -11.83
CA ILE A 608 -23.28 13.03 -11.99
C ILE A 608 -24.04 13.68 -13.14
N SER A 609 -24.24 15.00 -13.06
CA SER A 609 -25.01 15.73 -14.07
C SER A 609 -24.42 15.63 -15.47
N LEU A 610 -23.09 15.74 -15.61
CA LEU A 610 -22.42 15.60 -16.90
C LEU A 610 -22.52 14.18 -17.47
N PHE A 611 -22.26 13.14 -16.66
CA PHE A 611 -22.34 11.75 -17.13
C PHE A 611 -23.78 11.29 -17.39
N THR A 612 -24.77 11.79 -16.63
CA THR A 612 -26.18 11.56 -16.93
C THR A 612 -26.57 12.20 -18.26
N ALA A 613 -26.15 13.44 -18.53
CA ALA A 613 -26.37 14.08 -19.83
C ALA A 613 -25.70 13.31 -21.00
N LEU A 614 -24.44 12.89 -20.83
CA LEU A 614 -23.74 12.06 -21.83
C LEU A 614 -24.47 10.73 -22.07
N SER A 615 -25.00 10.10 -21.02
CA SER A 615 -25.77 8.86 -21.12
C SER A 615 -27.07 9.06 -21.91
N ARG A 616 -27.84 10.12 -21.60
CA ARG A 616 -29.10 10.45 -22.30
C ARG A 616 -28.91 10.73 -23.79
N LEU A 617 -27.76 11.31 -24.15
CA LEU A 617 -27.38 11.59 -25.53
C LEU A 617 -26.75 10.36 -26.24
N ASN A 618 -26.75 9.20 -25.58
CA ASN A 618 -26.14 7.95 -26.07
C ASN A 618 -24.66 8.07 -26.43
N LEU A 619 -23.95 9.00 -25.79
CA LEU A 619 -22.52 9.25 -26.04
C LEU A 619 -21.61 8.30 -25.25
N LEU A 620 -22.15 7.59 -24.26
CA LEU A 620 -21.44 6.57 -23.49
C LEU A 620 -21.72 5.18 -24.07
N LYS A 621 -20.67 4.42 -24.39
CA LYS A 621 -20.81 3.07 -24.93
C LYS A 621 -21.11 2.08 -23.79
N LYS A 622 -22.26 1.41 -23.89
CA LYS A 622 -22.62 0.27 -23.05
C LYS A 622 -22.46 -1.02 -23.86
N PRO A 623 -21.56 -1.94 -23.47
CA PRO A 623 -21.41 -3.23 -24.16
C PRO A 623 -22.71 -4.05 -24.12
N PRO A 624 -23.06 -4.82 -25.17
CA PRO A 624 -24.19 -5.73 -25.13
C PRO A 624 -23.94 -6.86 -24.12
N GLN A 625 -24.93 -7.19 -23.29
CA GLN A 625 -24.81 -8.17 -22.20
C GLN A 625 -25.94 -9.20 -22.29
N SER A 626 -25.76 -10.27 -23.06
CA SER A 626 -26.80 -11.29 -23.31
C SER A 626 -27.07 -12.21 -22.11
N PHE A 627 -26.17 -12.27 -21.13
CA PHE A 627 -26.23 -13.20 -19.99
C PHE A 627 -26.50 -12.52 -18.65
N SER A 628 -26.78 -11.21 -18.63
CA SER A 628 -26.86 -10.44 -17.38
C SER A 628 -27.77 -9.21 -17.53
N SER A 629 -28.51 -8.87 -16.47
CA SER A 629 -29.30 -7.63 -16.36
C SER A 629 -28.52 -6.51 -15.68
N ASP A 630 -28.97 -5.26 -15.83
CA ASP A 630 -28.39 -4.12 -15.10
C ASP A 630 -28.50 -4.29 -13.58
N ALA A 631 -29.64 -4.80 -13.09
CA ALA A 631 -29.87 -5.09 -11.68
C ALA A 631 -28.83 -6.06 -11.10
N LEU A 632 -28.51 -7.17 -11.78
CA LEU A 632 -27.51 -8.12 -11.31
C LEU A 632 -26.10 -7.51 -11.30
N ARG A 633 -25.75 -6.68 -12.29
CA ARG A 633 -24.45 -6.00 -12.31
C ARG A 633 -24.33 -4.98 -11.19
N TYR A 634 -25.40 -4.23 -10.98
CA TYR A 634 -25.52 -3.31 -9.86
C TYR A 634 -25.35 -4.04 -8.52
N GLU A 635 -25.97 -5.21 -8.38
CA GLU A 635 -25.84 -6.04 -7.19
C GLU A 635 -24.39 -6.47 -6.94
N VAL A 636 -23.70 -6.97 -7.96
CA VAL A 636 -22.27 -7.30 -7.84
C VAL A 636 -21.42 -6.07 -7.51
N ARG A 637 -21.74 -4.91 -8.11
CA ARG A 637 -21.01 -3.66 -7.89
C ARG A 637 -21.12 -3.18 -6.45
N MET A 638 -22.32 -3.25 -5.88
CA MET A 638 -22.62 -2.76 -4.53
C MET A 638 -22.49 -3.81 -3.44
N LYS A 639 -22.17 -5.06 -3.80
CA LYS A 639 -21.96 -6.18 -2.87
C LYS A 639 -21.15 -5.86 -1.60
N PRO A 640 -20.03 -5.10 -1.65
CA PRO A 640 -19.28 -4.76 -0.44
C PRO A 640 -20.07 -3.95 0.60
N PHE A 641 -21.18 -3.32 0.22
CA PHE A 641 -21.94 -2.39 1.04
C PHE A 641 -23.28 -2.95 1.52
N PHE A 642 -23.75 -4.09 1.01
CA PHE A 642 -25.12 -4.56 1.30
C PHE A 642 -25.41 -4.87 2.75
N THR A 643 -24.40 -5.30 3.51
CA THR A 643 -24.56 -5.61 4.93
C THR A 643 -24.32 -4.40 5.83
N ILE A 644 -24.05 -3.23 5.27
CA ILE A 644 -23.81 -2.00 6.03
C ILE A 644 -25.17 -1.39 6.36
N GLY A 645 -25.44 -1.21 7.66
CA GLY A 645 -26.73 -0.72 8.12
C GLY A 645 -26.97 0.78 7.92
N CYS A 646 -25.92 1.61 7.89
CA CYS A 646 -26.09 3.06 7.71
C CYS A 646 -24.84 3.71 7.12
N PRO A 647 -24.93 4.42 5.97
CA PRO A 647 -26.09 4.51 5.09
C PRO A 647 -26.32 3.19 4.32
N GLU A 648 -27.58 2.85 4.09
CA GLU A 648 -27.98 1.65 3.34
C GLU A 648 -27.77 1.82 1.83
N VAL A 649 -27.62 0.70 1.13
CA VAL A 649 -27.60 0.67 -0.33
C VAL A 649 -29.02 0.85 -0.86
N ALA A 650 -29.23 1.81 -1.76
CA ALA A 650 -30.54 2.03 -2.38
C ALA A 650 -30.96 0.81 -3.23
N PRO A 651 -32.24 0.39 -3.19
CA PRO A 651 -32.77 -0.57 -4.14
C PRO A 651 -32.49 -0.16 -5.59
N PHE A 652 -32.34 -1.14 -6.49
CA PHE A 652 -31.91 -0.87 -7.86
C PHE A 652 -32.88 0.07 -8.61
N GLU A 653 -34.18 -0.13 -8.44
CA GLU A 653 -35.22 0.69 -9.08
C GLU A 653 -35.16 2.16 -8.62
N ASP A 654 -34.96 2.36 -7.31
CA ASP A 654 -34.81 3.70 -6.72
C ASP A 654 -33.52 4.35 -7.21
N PHE A 655 -32.42 3.59 -7.24
CA PHE A 655 -31.14 4.05 -7.75
C PHE A 655 -31.21 4.52 -9.21
N GLU A 656 -31.86 3.76 -10.10
CA GLU A 656 -32.03 4.17 -11.50
C GLU A 656 -32.81 5.47 -11.61
N SER A 657 -33.89 5.62 -10.84
CA SER A 657 -34.69 6.85 -10.80
C SER A 657 -33.89 8.04 -10.26
N LEU A 658 -33.16 7.86 -9.16
CA LEU A 658 -32.38 8.90 -8.48
C LEU A 658 -31.21 9.42 -9.33
N VAL A 659 -30.54 8.53 -10.08
CA VAL A 659 -29.42 8.89 -10.96
C VAL A 659 -29.91 9.47 -12.29
N GLY A 660 -30.93 8.84 -12.88
CA GLY A 660 -31.49 9.25 -14.16
C GLY A 660 -32.31 10.52 -14.09
N ASN A 661 -32.97 10.77 -12.95
CA ASN A 661 -33.89 11.86 -12.64
C ASN A 661 -34.69 12.36 -13.86
N PRO A 662 -35.72 11.61 -14.30
CA PRO A 662 -36.42 11.86 -15.56
C PRO A 662 -37.17 13.20 -15.60
N GLU A 663 -37.39 13.85 -14.45
CA GLU A 663 -38.10 15.13 -14.34
C GLU A 663 -37.23 16.32 -14.77
N ILE A 664 -35.90 16.18 -14.70
CA ILE A 664 -34.94 17.23 -15.07
C ILE A 664 -34.57 17.08 -16.54
N GLU A 665 -34.54 18.19 -17.29
CA GLU A 665 -34.16 18.19 -18.70
C GLU A 665 -32.64 18.07 -18.93
N THR A 666 -32.23 17.59 -20.11
CA THR A 666 -30.79 17.40 -20.40
C THR A 666 -30.01 18.71 -20.40
N SER A 667 -30.62 19.81 -20.83
CA SER A 667 -29.99 21.14 -20.76
C SER A 667 -29.81 21.63 -19.32
N GLU A 668 -30.79 21.36 -18.46
CA GLU A 668 -30.76 21.75 -17.04
C GLU A 668 -29.66 20.97 -16.29
N PHE A 669 -29.48 19.68 -16.60
CA PHE A 669 -28.32 18.94 -16.09
C PHE A 669 -26.98 19.58 -16.45
N LEU A 670 -26.85 20.15 -17.64
CA LEU A 670 -25.61 20.81 -18.04
C LEU A 670 -25.42 22.16 -17.33
N GLU A 671 -26.50 22.87 -17.01
CA GLU A 671 -26.46 24.07 -16.16
C GLU A 671 -26.01 23.69 -14.74
N MET A 672 -26.64 22.68 -14.12
CA MET A 672 -26.25 22.14 -12.82
C MET A 672 -24.80 21.68 -12.80
N ALA A 673 -24.33 20.99 -13.86
CA ALA A 673 -22.94 20.54 -13.97
C ALA A 673 -21.95 21.72 -13.96
N SER A 674 -22.30 22.82 -14.65
CA SER A 674 -21.49 24.04 -14.69
C SER A 674 -21.45 24.77 -13.35
N GLU A 675 -22.60 24.86 -12.68
CA GLU A 675 -22.72 25.50 -11.35
C GLU A 675 -21.93 24.72 -10.29
N SER A 676 -22.21 23.42 -10.15
CA SER A 676 -21.49 22.56 -9.19
C SER A 676 -19.98 22.49 -9.48
N ALA A 677 -19.55 22.47 -10.75
CA ALA A 677 -18.11 22.54 -11.07
C ALA A 677 -17.48 23.88 -10.62
N THR A 678 -18.22 24.98 -10.72
CA THR A 678 -17.77 26.31 -10.29
C THR A 678 -17.66 26.38 -8.78
N ASP A 679 -18.64 25.85 -8.05
CA ASP A 679 -18.65 25.86 -6.59
C ASP A 679 -17.64 24.88 -6.00
N ALA A 680 -17.48 23.70 -6.58
CA ALA A 680 -16.38 22.78 -6.25
C ALA A 680 -15.02 23.48 -6.38
N ARG A 681 -14.77 24.20 -7.48
CA ARG A 681 -13.52 24.94 -7.69
C ARG A 681 -13.28 26.00 -6.61
N LYS A 682 -14.33 26.74 -6.19
CA LYS A 682 -14.23 27.72 -5.09
C LYS A 682 -13.83 27.04 -3.78
N ASN A 683 -14.45 25.91 -3.45
CA ASN A 683 -14.13 25.14 -2.25
C ASN A 683 -12.67 24.64 -2.27
N PHE A 684 -12.20 24.07 -3.38
CA PHE A 684 -10.81 23.61 -3.51
C PHE A 684 -9.78 24.76 -3.52
N ASP A 685 -10.11 25.91 -4.10
CA ASP A 685 -9.28 27.12 -4.00
C ASP A 685 -9.17 27.60 -2.55
N GLN A 686 -10.25 27.56 -1.78
CA GLN A 686 -10.23 27.86 -0.35
C GLN A 686 -9.38 26.85 0.43
N LEU A 687 -9.53 25.55 0.18
CA LEU A 687 -8.73 24.49 0.80
C LEU A 687 -7.23 24.63 0.50
N CYS A 688 -6.87 25.08 -0.71
CA CYS A 688 -5.49 25.33 -1.10
C CYS A 688 -4.87 26.54 -0.37
N ARG A 689 -5.68 27.46 0.13
CA ARG A 689 -5.25 28.67 0.87
C ARG A 689 -5.12 28.45 2.37
N LEU A 690 -5.65 27.36 2.91
CA LEU A 690 -5.48 27.02 4.31
C LEU A 690 -4.00 26.79 4.64
N ASP A 691 -3.59 27.18 5.85
CA ASP A 691 -2.27 26.84 6.36
C ASP A 691 -2.20 25.35 6.73
N ALA A 692 -0.98 24.82 6.79
CA ALA A 692 -0.75 23.39 6.97
C ALA A 692 -1.26 22.83 8.31
N ARG A 693 -1.33 23.65 9.37
CA ARG A 693 -1.86 23.23 10.68
C ARG A 693 -3.37 23.17 10.61
N THR A 694 -4.04 24.16 10.04
CA THR A 694 -5.50 24.13 9.85
C THR A 694 -5.93 22.93 9.00
N ALA A 695 -5.23 22.63 7.92
CA ALA A 695 -5.52 21.48 7.06
C ALA A 695 -4.97 20.13 7.56
N ARG A 696 -4.25 20.09 8.69
CA ARG A 696 -3.62 18.88 9.27
C ARG A 696 -2.70 18.13 8.30
N VAL A 697 -1.92 18.88 7.53
CA VAL A 697 -0.99 18.37 6.50
C VAL A 697 0.44 18.85 6.72
N VAL A 698 0.82 19.20 7.95
CA VAL A 698 2.16 19.68 8.31
C VAL A 698 3.27 18.73 7.79
N LEU A 699 2.99 17.43 7.77
CA LEU A 699 3.96 16.41 7.33
C LEU A 699 3.97 16.19 5.80
N CYS A 700 2.96 16.67 5.06
CA CYS A 700 2.74 16.35 3.64
C CYS A 700 2.20 17.54 2.81
N GLU A 701 2.49 18.78 3.22
CA GLU A 701 1.89 20.00 2.65
C GLU A 701 2.06 20.10 1.13
N GLU A 702 3.26 19.82 0.60
CA GLU A 702 3.54 19.91 -0.84
C GLU A 702 2.66 18.96 -1.66
N ARG A 703 2.52 17.72 -1.20
CA ARG A 703 1.67 16.72 -1.87
C ARG A 703 0.19 17.10 -1.76
N TYR A 704 -0.25 17.55 -0.59
CA TYR A 704 -1.61 18.05 -0.38
C TYR A 704 -1.95 19.20 -1.34
N ARG A 705 -1.08 20.22 -1.42
CA ARG A 705 -1.26 21.35 -2.36
C ARG A 705 -1.30 20.90 -3.82
N THR A 706 -0.53 19.88 -4.18
CA THR A 706 -0.54 19.31 -5.53
C THR A 706 -1.86 18.60 -5.81
N SER A 707 -2.35 17.78 -4.88
CA SER A 707 -3.67 17.13 -4.98
C SER A 707 -4.81 18.15 -5.09
N MET A 708 -4.80 19.23 -4.28
CA MET A 708 -5.81 20.30 -4.39
C MET A 708 -5.80 20.97 -5.77
N ARG A 709 -4.61 21.21 -6.35
CA ARG A 709 -4.49 21.72 -7.72
C ARG A 709 -5.01 20.74 -8.77
N GLU A 710 -4.80 19.44 -8.60
CA GLU A 710 -5.36 18.38 -9.46
C GLU A 710 -6.90 18.36 -9.38
N MET A 711 -7.48 18.51 -8.19
CA MET A 711 -8.93 18.65 -8.00
C MET A 711 -9.48 19.89 -8.71
N MET A 712 -8.83 21.05 -8.56
CA MET A 712 -9.22 22.28 -9.27
C MET A 712 -9.14 22.13 -10.80
N ARG A 713 -8.10 21.46 -11.31
CA ARG A 713 -7.99 21.16 -12.75
C ARG A 713 -9.16 20.28 -13.21
N SER A 714 -9.55 19.29 -12.40
CA SER A 714 -10.69 18.41 -12.69
C SER A 714 -11.99 19.22 -12.78
N CYS A 715 -12.23 20.16 -11.86
CA CYS A 715 -13.36 21.08 -11.91
C CYS A 715 -13.38 21.89 -13.23
N ILE A 716 -12.23 22.42 -13.65
CA ILE A 716 -12.09 23.16 -14.91
C ILE A 716 -12.36 22.25 -16.11
N GLY A 717 -11.80 21.04 -16.11
CA GLY A 717 -12.00 20.05 -17.16
C GLY A 717 -13.48 19.70 -17.35
N VAL A 718 -14.18 19.43 -16.24
CA VAL A 718 -15.63 19.18 -16.24
C VAL A 718 -16.38 20.38 -16.80
N GLY A 719 -16.08 21.61 -16.34
CA GLY A 719 -16.73 22.81 -16.85
C GLY A 719 -16.52 23.04 -18.36
N VAL A 720 -15.31 22.77 -18.87
CA VAL A 720 -15.02 22.85 -20.33
C VAL A 720 -15.81 21.79 -21.10
N ALA A 721 -15.84 20.55 -20.61
CA ALA A 721 -16.60 19.46 -21.23
C ALA A 721 -18.09 19.79 -21.29
N THR A 722 -18.65 20.27 -20.18
CA THR A 722 -20.04 20.73 -20.08
C THR A 722 -20.32 21.83 -21.11
N ALA A 723 -19.49 22.88 -21.19
CA ALA A 723 -19.69 23.97 -22.15
C ALA A 723 -19.66 23.50 -23.61
N VAL A 724 -18.76 22.57 -23.95
CA VAL A 724 -18.70 21.97 -25.29
C VAL A 724 -19.97 21.18 -25.59
N LEU A 725 -20.45 20.38 -24.63
CA LEU A 725 -21.67 19.59 -24.81
C LEU A 725 -22.92 20.47 -24.91
N SER A 726 -23.05 21.49 -24.07
CA SER A 726 -24.16 22.46 -24.11
C SER A 726 -24.25 23.14 -25.47
N LYS A 727 -23.11 23.58 -26.02
CA LYS A 727 -23.06 24.17 -27.36
C LYS A 727 -23.47 23.17 -28.44
N ALA A 728 -22.96 21.94 -28.37
CA ALA A 728 -23.33 20.91 -29.34
C ALA A 728 -24.82 20.54 -29.24
N LEU A 729 -25.41 20.55 -28.04
CA LEU A 729 -26.82 20.30 -27.81
C LEU A 729 -27.69 21.40 -28.43
N GLN A 730 -27.34 22.67 -28.20
CA GLN A 730 -28.02 23.83 -28.78
C GLN A 730 -27.95 23.83 -30.32
N GLU A 731 -26.83 23.37 -30.89
CA GLU A 731 -26.64 23.26 -32.34
C GLU A 731 -27.27 21.99 -32.96
N GLY A 732 -27.89 21.11 -32.16
CA GLY A 732 -28.44 19.83 -32.64
C GLY A 732 -27.37 18.83 -33.11
N LYS A 733 -26.13 18.99 -32.64
CA LYS A 733 -24.95 18.19 -33.03
C LYS A 733 -24.48 17.23 -31.94
N ALA A 734 -25.13 17.20 -30.79
CA ALA A 734 -24.79 16.32 -29.67
C ALA A 734 -25.25 14.88 -29.93
N THR A 735 -24.65 14.22 -30.91
CA THR A 735 -25.02 12.88 -31.37
C THR A 735 -23.81 11.95 -31.43
N PRO A 736 -24.00 10.63 -31.27
CA PRO A 736 -22.91 9.65 -31.35
C PRO A 736 -22.20 9.61 -32.71
N GLU A 737 -22.83 10.07 -33.79
CA GLU A 737 -22.22 10.15 -35.11
C GLU A 737 -21.19 11.29 -35.21
N LEU A 738 -21.40 12.38 -34.45
CA LEU A 738 -20.61 13.60 -34.54
C LEU A 738 -19.60 13.75 -33.39
N LEU A 739 -19.89 13.18 -32.23
CA LEU A 739 -19.07 13.31 -31.03
C LEU A 739 -18.51 11.95 -30.57
N ASP A 740 -17.33 12.01 -29.95
CA ASP A 740 -16.72 10.92 -29.21
C ASP A 740 -16.33 11.42 -27.81
N VAL A 741 -16.42 10.54 -26.81
CA VAL A 741 -16.10 10.86 -25.41
C VAL A 741 -14.89 10.03 -25.00
N GLN A 742 -13.83 10.70 -24.57
CA GLN A 742 -12.61 10.07 -24.10
C GLN A 742 -12.32 10.54 -22.68
N ILE A 743 -11.99 9.65 -21.76
CA ILE A 743 -11.63 10.04 -20.40
C ILE A 743 -10.13 10.38 -20.38
N ASP A 744 -9.79 11.63 -20.11
CA ASP A 744 -8.40 12.07 -19.95
C ASP A 744 -7.98 11.80 -18.51
N ARG A 745 -7.10 10.82 -18.28
CA ARG A 745 -6.69 10.40 -16.93
C ARG A 745 -5.35 11.00 -16.50
N GLU A 746 -4.54 11.48 -17.44
CA GLU A 746 -3.18 11.96 -17.15
C GLU A 746 -3.16 13.40 -16.63
N ARG A 747 -4.15 14.22 -17.01
CA ARG A 747 -4.14 15.67 -16.70
C ARG A 747 -4.91 16.06 -15.44
N TYR A 748 -5.80 15.19 -14.98
CA TYR A 748 -6.77 15.45 -13.93
C TYR A 748 -6.51 14.59 -12.70
N HIS A 749 -7.27 14.82 -11.63
CA HIS A 749 -7.18 13.97 -10.44
C HIS A 749 -7.62 12.54 -10.81
N PRO A 750 -6.93 11.48 -10.37
CA PRO A 750 -7.21 10.10 -10.80
C PRO A 750 -8.65 9.65 -10.53
N SER A 751 -9.23 10.06 -9.39
CA SER A 751 -10.62 9.75 -9.04
C SER A 751 -11.66 10.69 -9.66
N PHE A 752 -11.25 11.76 -10.35
CA PHE A 752 -12.12 12.76 -10.96
C PHE A 752 -11.65 13.13 -12.38
N SER A 753 -11.40 12.12 -13.20
CA SER A 753 -10.96 12.33 -14.59
C SER A 753 -12.08 12.97 -15.43
N ALA A 754 -11.82 14.14 -16.01
CA ALA A 754 -12.82 14.84 -16.81
C ALA A 754 -12.95 14.23 -18.22
N PRO A 755 -14.16 14.12 -18.78
CA PRO A 755 -14.35 13.67 -20.14
C PRO A 755 -13.92 14.73 -21.15
N LYS A 756 -13.19 14.31 -22.17
CA LYS A 756 -12.85 15.11 -23.35
C LYS A 756 -13.83 14.78 -24.47
N ILE A 757 -14.59 15.78 -24.88
CA ILE A 757 -15.57 15.67 -25.97
C ILE A 757 -14.90 16.08 -27.26
N VAL A 758 -14.78 15.15 -28.21
CA VAL A 758 -14.05 15.33 -29.47
C VAL A 758 -15.03 15.22 -30.64
N VAL A 759 -14.91 16.12 -31.62
CA VAL A 759 -15.65 16.00 -32.88
C VAL A 759 -15.02 14.91 -33.73
N LYS A 760 -15.81 13.92 -34.15
CA LYS A 760 -15.36 12.88 -35.07
C LYS A 760 -14.97 13.51 -36.41
N LYS A 761 -13.74 13.29 -36.86
CA LYS A 761 -13.35 13.61 -38.24
C LYS A 761 -14.11 12.65 -39.15
N ARG A 762 -14.91 13.21 -40.06
CA ARG A 762 -15.62 12.44 -41.10
C ARG A 762 -14.65 11.73 -42.03
#